data_AF-A0A916GV78-F1
#
_entry.id   AF-A0A916GV78-F1
#
_cell.length_a   1.000
_cell.length_b   1.000
_cell.length_c   1.000
_cell.angle_alpha   90.00
_cell.angle_beta   90.00
_cell.angle_gamma   90.00
#
_symmetry.space_group_name_H-M   'P 1'
#
loop_
_entity.id
_entity.type
_entity.pdbx_description
1 polymer ?
#
loop_
_entity_poly.entity_id
_entity_poly.type
_entity_poly.pdbx_seq_one_letter_code
_entity_poly.pdbx_strand_id
1 'polypeptide(L)'
;MQNVPDEALFGVNYLFPLTYLANGLATTFLLIGLGLAGKSVLAADVGLVQGATLATFFAFSGNARSLILHAKGSAHLPGILGTRLLLALPLSAVALILGVTVGGVAPVLALALVLRRCGESFSEVHLSLIEREDRPEAALNYLLLQALTLVLALVWALAQWESWILIWYVWAIVPALSAFPVLRKIEWLRGAELRRALPELFPHFGSTAIIGISIYAFRLLVLLLGGRVLAGDLYTAFALGSFVGSVFANVLGPSLLWHQTRTGQRSGSWLHRGVLPAMVLLGAAILLLAVNLHGATLLGRPPAFWEAMGLSLMGGAVMLVAQRLRLGLLQDAAGSSVFGADMMINLLLLVAVPLCYTLFGADGLTGLYALNAALCLVFYLSARGLGDRRGRAAGSRREPLLAGIAGLLLLPLFVQLGEGIYRHTEPLLDSGGGLLTVPLPVSILATILGILALGRFRRAQLSLAVLFLLFLTMLLATIISTHGELQAEERKLVLLLQFLVPVFGLVLGEMVGPKDWRAAAMGFVVCLWAIVPWQLAATWFHGQLLLSHDLSLFGIYQHRQYVPVVLVSAYIVALFALCRDASWRYPVLALAPLVAVYAVASTSILAITTLVLGYLAWARHGASPREALPAAALLVLLGLAYFALAIRHPDFSAKFAYLGENAPGLLPDSFQARIGVWGDYFRSIASNVSTIAFGHARPPERWLSTGAHNYYLDLVYHFGVFALLPLLFLTWHTIAALWVARAKLYGRPAWIGLALVVLLLLAADNNWKVAFRQPYSGLMGFFLWGMLLAGIRRLRAAAPEQRKVDAGVVSHAH
;
A
#
# COMPACT_ATOMS: atom_id res chain seq x y z
N MET A 1 -8.86 16.65 39.12
CA MET A 1 -8.84 17.98 38.50
C MET A 1 -8.30 18.94 39.53
N GLN A 2 -7.03 19.31 39.42
CA GLN A 2 -6.41 20.42 40.16
C GLN A 2 -5.95 21.41 39.08
N ASN A 3 -6.40 22.66 39.21
CA ASN A 3 -5.99 23.76 38.34
C ASN A 3 -4.49 24.03 38.59
N VAL A 4 -3.64 23.51 37.70
CA VAL A 4 -2.28 24.03 37.55
C VAL A 4 -2.43 25.35 36.79
N PRO A 5 -1.89 26.48 37.29
CA PRO A 5 -1.99 27.77 36.60
C PRO A 5 -1.39 27.70 35.19
N ASP A 6 -2.08 28.31 34.23
CA ASP A 6 -1.74 28.34 32.78
C ASP A 6 -0.44 29.14 32.47
N GLU A 7 0.34 29.56 33.49
CA GLU A 7 1.59 30.35 33.32
C GLU A 7 2.79 29.55 32.77
N ALA A 8 2.70 28.23 32.64
CA ALA A 8 3.75 27.41 32.02
C ALA A 8 3.81 27.52 30.47
N LEU A 9 2.89 28.28 29.84
CA LEU A 9 2.80 28.41 28.37
C LEU A 9 3.94 29.20 27.72
N PHE A 10 4.63 30.05 28.49
CA PHE A 10 5.66 30.98 27.99
C PHE A 10 7.10 30.64 28.40
N GLY A 11 7.34 29.50 29.07
CA GLY A 11 8.69 29.08 29.47
C GLY A 11 9.53 28.39 28.38
N VAL A 12 8.97 28.16 27.19
CA VAL A 12 9.68 27.52 26.06
C VAL A 12 10.30 28.61 25.17
N ASN A 13 11.61 28.59 24.98
CA ASN A 13 12.28 29.45 24.01
C ASN A 13 11.89 29.04 22.58
N TYR A 14 10.87 29.67 22.01
CA TYR A 14 10.36 29.40 20.66
C TYR A 14 11.32 29.80 19.55
N LEU A 15 12.43 30.48 19.86
CA LEU A 15 13.40 30.92 18.88
C LEU A 15 14.00 29.73 18.09
N PHE A 16 14.45 28.67 18.76
CA PHE A 16 15.03 27.51 18.06
C PHE A 16 14.00 26.81 17.15
N PRO A 17 12.77 26.48 17.61
CA PRO A 17 11.69 26.01 16.75
C PRO A 17 11.45 26.90 15.52
N LEU A 18 11.43 28.23 15.69
CA LEU A 18 11.23 29.17 14.58
C LEU A 18 12.40 29.16 13.59
N THR A 19 13.65 29.07 14.07
CA THR A 19 14.83 28.95 13.21
C THR A 19 14.78 27.65 12.38
N TYR A 20 14.35 26.54 12.99
CA TYR A 20 14.12 25.28 12.27
C TYR A 20 13.01 25.38 11.23
N LEU A 21 11.92 26.07 11.58
CA LEU A 21 10.82 26.32 10.66
C LEU A 21 11.29 27.10 9.43
N ALA A 22 12.07 28.16 9.64
CA ALA A 22 12.62 28.99 8.57
C ALA A 22 13.59 28.21 7.65
N ASN A 23 14.37 27.28 8.20
CA ASN A 23 15.22 26.41 7.37
C ASN A 23 14.39 25.33 6.63
N GLY A 24 13.63 24.53 7.38
CA GLY A 24 13.02 23.30 6.90
C GLY A 24 11.75 23.49 6.06
N LEU A 25 11.06 24.63 6.17
CA LEU A 25 9.87 24.96 5.36
C LEU A 25 10.09 26.11 4.37
N ALA A 26 11.32 26.56 4.13
CA ALA A 26 11.61 27.67 3.22
C ALA A 26 11.03 27.46 1.81
N THR A 27 11.22 26.26 1.24
CA THR A 27 10.65 25.88 -0.07
C THR A 27 9.12 25.84 -0.06
N THR A 28 8.50 25.48 1.07
CA THR A 28 7.03 25.52 1.25
C THR A 28 6.51 26.95 1.30
N PHE A 29 7.21 27.86 1.98
CA PHE A 29 6.84 29.27 1.99
C PHE A 29 6.96 29.90 0.60
N LEU A 30 8.01 29.55 -0.16
CA LEU A 30 8.17 29.97 -1.55
C LEU A 30 7.01 29.46 -2.42
N LEU A 31 6.67 28.18 -2.30
CA LEU A 31 5.50 27.56 -2.95
C LEU A 31 4.21 28.33 -2.64
N ILE A 32 3.92 28.58 -1.35
CA ILE A 32 2.73 29.31 -0.93
C ILE A 32 2.72 30.74 -1.48
N GLY A 33 3.84 31.46 -1.42
CA GLY A 33 3.94 32.84 -1.92
C GLY A 33 3.66 32.94 -3.42
N LEU A 34 4.30 32.10 -4.24
CA LEU A 34 4.04 32.01 -5.68
C LEU A 34 2.59 31.59 -5.96
N GLY A 35 2.14 30.62 -5.19
CA GLY A 35 0.82 30.03 -5.22
C GLY A 35 -0.30 30.97 -4.81
N LEU A 36 -0.04 32.03 -4.03
CA LEU A 36 -1.01 33.08 -3.71
C LEU A 36 -0.95 34.24 -4.72
N ALA A 37 0.22 34.53 -5.30
CA ALA A 37 0.45 35.66 -6.20
C ALA A 37 0.11 35.45 -7.70
N GLY A 38 -0.47 34.30 -8.05
CA GLY A 38 -1.01 33.98 -9.38
C GLY A 38 -0.11 33.05 -10.20
N LYS A 39 1.05 32.67 -9.67
CA LYS A 39 2.09 31.96 -10.43
C LYS A 39 1.96 30.44 -10.29
N SER A 40 0.79 29.88 -10.61
CA SER A 40 0.45 28.47 -10.36
C SER A 40 1.38 27.48 -11.07
N VAL A 41 1.81 27.76 -12.30
CA VAL A 41 2.78 26.90 -13.01
C VAL A 41 4.12 26.82 -12.27
N LEU A 42 4.66 27.97 -11.82
CA LEU A 42 5.91 28.00 -11.07
C LEU A 42 5.75 27.35 -9.68
N ALA A 43 4.58 27.52 -9.04
CA ALA A 43 4.23 26.82 -7.81
C ALA A 43 4.20 25.29 -8.03
N ALA A 44 3.63 24.80 -9.13
CA ALA A 44 3.65 23.38 -9.47
C ALA A 44 5.08 22.85 -9.63
N ASP A 45 5.94 23.59 -10.34
CA ASP A 45 7.35 23.23 -10.56
C ASP A 45 8.14 23.18 -9.24
N VAL A 46 7.99 24.20 -8.39
CA VAL A 46 8.60 24.23 -7.05
C VAL A 46 8.08 23.05 -6.21
N GLY A 47 6.77 22.79 -6.26
CA GLY A 47 6.15 21.66 -5.57
C GLY A 47 6.69 20.31 -6.04
N LEU A 48 6.91 20.10 -7.34
CA LEU A 48 7.46 18.85 -7.85
C LEU A 48 8.90 18.64 -7.41
N VAL A 49 9.77 19.63 -7.55
CA VAL A 49 11.18 19.50 -7.15
C VAL A 49 11.30 19.37 -5.64
N GLN A 50 10.47 20.07 -4.86
CA GLN A 50 10.36 19.86 -3.43
C GLN A 50 9.91 18.41 -3.12
N GLY A 51 8.97 17.86 -3.88
CA GLY A 51 8.56 16.45 -3.74
C GLY A 51 9.72 15.49 -4.05
N ALA A 52 10.43 15.70 -5.15
CA ALA A 52 11.55 14.86 -5.58
C ALA A 52 12.69 14.87 -4.54
N THR A 53 13.01 16.05 -4.01
CA THR A 53 14.02 16.20 -2.96
C THR A 53 13.57 15.61 -1.62
N LEU A 54 12.27 15.63 -1.29
CA LEU A 54 11.74 14.89 -0.15
C LEU A 54 11.87 13.37 -0.36
N ALA A 55 11.55 12.86 -1.55
CA ALA A 55 11.67 11.44 -1.86
C ALA A 55 13.10 10.90 -1.69
N THR A 56 14.12 11.71 -2.01
CA THR A 56 15.53 11.28 -1.92
C THR A 56 16.17 11.61 -0.58
N PHE A 57 16.01 12.82 -0.04
CA PHE A 57 16.72 13.27 1.16
C PHE A 57 15.99 12.97 2.47
N PHE A 58 14.65 12.88 2.48
CA PHE A 58 13.90 12.82 3.75
C PHE A 58 14.23 11.58 4.58
N ALA A 59 14.47 10.45 3.91
CA ALA A 59 14.82 9.19 4.56
C ALA A 59 16.14 9.22 5.34
N PHE A 60 17.07 10.09 4.94
CA PHE A 60 18.37 10.28 5.59
C PHE A 60 18.42 11.52 6.50
N SER A 61 17.34 12.32 6.50
CA SER A 61 17.27 13.58 7.25
C SER A 61 16.31 13.55 8.44
N GLY A 62 15.15 12.89 8.31
CA GLY A 62 13.98 13.12 9.17
C GLY A 62 14.15 12.89 10.68
N ASN A 63 15.14 12.09 11.11
CA ASN A 63 15.34 11.77 12.54
C ASN A 63 16.63 12.32 13.14
N ALA A 64 17.49 13.02 12.37
CA ALA A 64 18.80 13.42 12.88
C ALA A 64 18.71 14.39 14.06
N ARG A 65 17.77 15.35 14.03
CA ARG A 65 17.54 16.26 15.16
C ARG A 65 17.25 15.49 16.45
N SER A 66 16.35 14.50 16.41
CA SER A 66 16.02 13.69 17.60
C SER A 66 17.23 12.90 18.11
N LEU A 67 18.05 12.33 17.21
CA LEU A 67 19.26 11.61 17.60
C LEU A 67 20.30 12.54 18.25
N ILE A 68 20.48 13.76 17.72
CA ILE A 68 21.44 14.73 18.25
C ILE A 68 21.00 15.26 19.63
N LEU A 69 19.70 15.42 19.87
CA LEU A 69 19.15 15.95 21.13
C LEU A 69 19.04 14.90 22.25
N HIS A 70 18.79 13.62 21.94
CA HIS A 70 18.54 12.57 22.94
C HIS A 70 19.79 11.81 23.43
N ALA A 71 20.94 12.01 22.78
CA ALA A 71 22.12 11.19 23.01
C ALA A 71 22.81 11.51 24.36
N LYS A 72 22.55 10.71 25.41
CA LYS A 72 23.34 10.69 26.67
C LYS A 72 24.79 10.21 26.47
N GLY A 73 25.10 9.62 25.33
CA GLY A 73 26.47 9.34 24.86
C GLY A 73 26.61 9.86 23.45
N SER A 74 27.75 10.47 23.11
CA SER A 74 28.06 11.08 21.82
C SER A 74 27.45 10.36 20.60
N ALA A 75 26.28 10.79 20.12
CA ALA A 75 25.90 10.50 18.74
C ALA A 75 27.05 11.03 17.87
N HIS A 76 27.63 10.16 17.04
CA HIS A 76 28.81 10.46 16.25
C HIS A 76 28.45 11.50 15.17
N LEU A 77 28.40 12.77 15.57
CA LEU A 77 28.13 13.93 14.73
C LEU A 77 29.00 13.94 13.45
N PRO A 78 30.31 13.60 13.51
CA PRO A 78 31.12 13.39 12.31
C PRO A 78 30.57 12.33 11.36
N GLY A 79 30.05 11.22 11.89
CA GLY A 79 29.48 10.12 11.11
C GLY A 79 28.18 10.51 10.41
N ILE A 80 27.29 11.24 11.07
CA ILE A 80 26.03 11.73 10.46
C ILE A 80 26.34 12.72 9.32
N LEU A 81 27.22 13.69 9.56
CA LEU A 81 27.60 14.69 8.56
C LEU A 81 28.38 14.07 7.39
N GLY A 82 29.30 13.15 7.67
CA GLY A 82 30.05 12.42 6.65
C GLY A 82 29.13 11.56 5.76
N THR A 83 28.13 10.91 6.35
CA THR A 83 27.13 10.14 5.61
C THR A 83 26.28 11.05 4.71
N ARG A 84 25.82 12.20 5.23
CA ARG A 84 25.05 13.17 4.43
C ARG A 84 25.87 13.74 3.28
N LEU A 85 27.15 14.04 3.49
CA LEU A 85 28.02 14.54 2.43
C LEU A 85 28.23 13.50 1.33
N LEU A 86 28.52 12.25 1.70
CA LEU A 86 28.68 11.15 0.75
C LEU A 86 27.40 10.92 -0.08
N LEU A 87 26.24 11.01 0.56
CA LEU A 87 24.95 10.79 -0.10
C LEU A 87 24.43 12.03 -0.83
N ALA A 88 24.91 13.24 -0.53
CA ALA A 88 24.36 14.48 -1.12
C ALA A 88 24.44 14.47 -2.65
N LEU A 89 25.56 14.06 -3.23
CA LEU A 89 25.74 14.01 -4.68
C LEU A 89 24.80 12.99 -5.37
N PRO A 90 24.79 11.69 -5.00
CA PRO A 90 23.89 10.73 -5.64
C PRO A 90 22.42 11.05 -5.41
N LEU A 91 22.03 11.53 -4.22
CA LEU A 91 20.64 11.92 -3.94
C LEU A 91 20.22 13.17 -4.71
N SER A 92 21.13 14.13 -4.92
CA SER A 92 20.90 15.29 -5.79
C SER A 92 20.70 14.88 -7.24
N ALA A 93 21.53 13.96 -7.75
CA ALA A 93 21.41 13.46 -9.12
C ALA A 93 20.05 12.79 -9.34
N VAL A 94 19.61 11.93 -8.42
CA VAL A 94 18.27 11.31 -8.49
C VAL A 94 17.17 12.36 -8.41
N ALA A 95 17.28 13.34 -7.49
CA ALA A 95 16.27 14.40 -7.38
C ALA A 95 16.19 15.27 -8.65
N LEU A 96 17.32 15.55 -9.30
CA LEU A 96 17.37 16.26 -10.58
C LEU A 96 16.74 15.44 -11.71
N ILE A 97 17.05 14.14 -11.80
CA ILE A 97 16.42 13.25 -12.78
C ILE A 97 14.91 13.26 -12.57
N LEU A 98 14.43 13.05 -11.34
CA LEU A 98 13.00 13.08 -11.03
C LEU A 98 12.37 14.45 -11.36
N GLY A 99 12.98 15.57 -10.96
CA GLY A 99 12.43 16.90 -11.22
C GLY A 99 12.40 17.27 -12.71
N VAL A 100 13.50 17.02 -13.43
CA VAL A 100 13.68 17.45 -14.83
C VAL A 100 13.04 16.46 -15.81
N THR A 101 13.40 15.18 -15.72
CA THR A 101 12.96 14.19 -16.72
C THR A 101 11.54 13.71 -16.48
N VAL A 102 11.17 13.48 -15.22
CA VAL A 102 9.83 12.96 -14.88
C VAL A 102 8.85 14.11 -14.63
N GLY A 103 9.24 15.12 -13.86
CA GLY A 103 8.40 16.28 -13.57
C GLY A 103 8.35 17.34 -14.68
N GLY A 104 9.25 17.26 -15.67
CA GLY A 104 9.34 18.23 -16.75
C GLY A 104 9.67 19.65 -16.27
N VAL A 105 10.40 19.80 -15.17
CA VAL A 105 10.79 21.10 -14.62
C VAL A 105 12.06 21.62 -15.30
N ALA A 106 12.15 22.93 -15.52
CA ALA A 106 13.34 23.55 -16.09
C ALA A 106 14.62 23.18 -15.29
N PRO A 107 15.70 22.71 -15.94
CA PRO A 107 16.90 22.22 -15.25
C PRO A 107 17.52 23.23 -14.28
N VAL A 108 17.52 24.51 -14.65
CA VAL A 108 18.10 25.60 -13.85
C VAL A 108 17.33 25.80 -12.55
N LEU A 109 16.00 25.82 -12.62
CA LEU A 109 15.10 25.91 -11.46
C LEU A 109 15.26 24.69 -10.55
N ALA A 110 15.27 23.48 -11.14
CA ALA A 110 15.45 22.24 -10.41
C ALA A 110 16.79 22.22 -9.67
N LEU A 111 17.87 22.69 -10.30
CA LEU A 111 19.19 22.77 -9.69
C LEU A 111 19.22 23.72 -8.49
N ALA A 112 18.64 24.92 -8.59
CA ALA A 112 18.59 25.85 -7.46
C ALA A 112 17.86 25.23 -6.24
N LEU A 113 16.72 24.57 -6.47
CA LEU A 113 15.94 23.94 -5.39
C LEU A 113 16.61 22.68 -4.80
N VAL A 114 17.31 21.89 -5.62
CA VAL A 114 18.11 20.74 -5.14
C VAL A 114 19.30 21.22 -4.30
N LEU A 115 20.01 22.27 -4.75
CA LEU A 115 21.09 22.90 -3.97
C LEU A 115 20.56 23.45 -2.64
N ARG A 116 19.38 24.08 -2.66
CA ARG A 116 18.69 24.54 -1.45
C ARG A 116 18.49 23.38 -0.49
N ARG A 117 17.98 22.24 -0.95
CA ARG A 117 17.78 21.06 -0.08
C ARG A 117 19.09 20.53 0.50
N CYS A 118 20.15 20.46 -0.29
CA CYS A 118 21.47 20.07 0.20
C CYS A 118 21.90 20.99 1.35
N GLY A 119 21.80 22.30 1.15
CA GLY A 119 22.09 23.30 2.19
C GLY A 119 21.24 23.11 3.44
N GLU A 120 19.92 22.94 3.29
CA GLU A 120 18.99 22.68 4.40
C GLU A 120 19.39 21.45 5.21
N SER A 121 19.81 20.38 4.53
CA SER A 121 20.25 19.14 5.18
C SER A 121 21.52 19.35 6.01
N PHE A 122 22.49 20.14 5.56
CA PHE A 122 23.67 20.42 6.40
C PHE A 122 23.32 21.38 7.54
N SER A 123 22.52 22.41 7.25
CA SER A 123 22.04 23.37 8.25
C SER A 123 21.23 22.72 9.36
N GLU A 124 20.43 21.70 9.09
CA GLU A 124 19.65 20.99 10.11
C GLU A 124 20.53 20.46 11.25
N VAL A 125 21.70 19.91 10.91
CA VAL A 125 22.67 19.41 11.90
C VAL A 125 23.28 20.58 12.67
N HIS A 126 23.65 21.66 11.98
CA HIS A 126 24.20 22.85 12.63
C HIS A 126 23.21 23.50 13.62
N LEU A 127 21.94 23.65 13.22
CA LEU A 127 20.87 24.16 14.07
C LEU A 127 20.62 23.26 15.28
N SER A 128 20.80 21.94 15.13
CA SER A 128 20.65 20.98 16.24
C SER A 128 21.71 21.21 17.31
N LEU A 129 22.92 21.61 16.91
CA LEU A 129 24.00 21.94 17.82
C LEU A 129 23.75 23.29 18.50
N ILE A 130 23.28 24.29 17.75
CA ILE A 130 22.91 25.61 18.31
C ILE A 130 21.81 25.47 19.37
N GLU A 131 20.80 24.63 19.12
CA GLU A 131 19.74 24.31 20.09
C GLU A 131 20.29 23.55 21.31
N ARG A 132 21.20 22.57 21.09
CA ARG A 132 21.81 21.80 22.17
C ARG A 132 22.73 22.64 23.07
N GLU A 133 23.45 23.59 22.48
CA GLU A 133 24.36 24.52 23.17
C GLU A 133 23.64 25.76 23.72
N ASP A 134 22.32 25.87 23.52
CA ASP A 134 21.47 26.98 23.94
C ASP A 134 22.02 28.37 23.56
N ARG A 135 22.36 28.55 22.27
CA ARG A 135 22.94 29.81 21.74
C ARG A 135 21.91 30.66 20.98
N PRO A 136 21.10 31.49 21.66
CA PRO A 136 19.99 32.21 21.03
C PRO A 136 20.43 33.24 19.99
N GLU A 137 21.55 33.94 20.18
CA GLU A 137 22.04 34.95 19.23
C GLU A 137 22.34 34.34 17.85
N ALA A 138 22.97 33.16 17.82
CA ALA A 138 23.25 32.44 16.58
C ALA A 138 21.96 31.98 15.89
N ALA A 139 20.96 31.54 16.67
CA ALA A 139 19.65 31.14 16.16
C ALA A 139 18.87 32.32 15.55
N LEU A 140 18.92 33.50 16.19
CA LEU A 140 18.27 34.71 15.70
C LEU A 140 18.92 35.22 14.41
N ASN A 141 20.25 35.32 14.38
CA ASN A 141 20.97 35.76 13.18
C ASN A 141 20.69 34.84 11.99
N TYR A 142 20.64 33.53 12.21
CA TYR A 142 20.27 32.56 11.18
C TYR A 142 18.83 32.78 10.70
N LEU A 143 17.88 32.95 11.63
CA LEU A 143 16.47 33.19 11.31
C LEU A 143 16.28 34.44 10.44
N LEU A 144 16.88 35.56 10.84
CA LEU A 144 16.82 36.82 10.10
C LEU A 144 17.42 36.68 8.69
N LEU A 145 18.57 36.02 8.57
CA LEU A 145 19.22 35.78 7.28
C LEU A 145 18.35 34.92 6.35
N GLN A 146 17.75 33.85 6.85
CA GLN A 146 16.85 33.00 6.05
C GLN A 146 15.56 33.73 5.65
N ALA A 147 14.97 34.49 6.57
CA ALA A 147 13.76 35.27 6.29
C ALA A 147 14.03 36.33 5.21
N LEU A 148 15.12 37.09 5.35
CA LEU A 148 15.50 38.12 4.38
C LEU A 148 15.76 37.53 2.99
N THR A 149 16.56 36.47 2.90
CA THR A 149 16.89 35.85 1.61
C THR A 149 15.68 35.20 0.95
N LEU A 150 14.75 34.63 1.71
CA LEU A 150 13.48 34.11 1.19
C LEU A 150 12.58 35.23 0.65
N VAL A 151 12.44 36.34 1.39
CA VAL A 151 11.65 37.49 0.95
C VAL A 151 12.23 38.07 -0.33
N LEU A 152 13.55 38.22 -0.43
CA LEU A 152 14.22 38.68 -1.66
C LEU A 152 13.96 37.72 -2.83
N ALA A 153 14.09 36.40 -2.62
CA ALA A 153 13.80 35.41 -3.66
C ALA A 153 12.34 35.47 -4.13
N LEU A 154 11.40 35.68 -3.21
CA LEU A 154 9.97 35.81 -3.53
C LEU A 154 9.69 37.10 -4.30
N VAL A 155 10.14 38.26 -3.81
CA VAL A 155 9.92 39.56 -4.46
C VAL A 155 10.44 39.55 -5.89
N TRP A 156 11.64 39.03 -6.12
CA TRP A 156 12.20 38.94 -7.47
C TRP A 156 11.44 37.98 -8.38
N ALA A 157 10.98 36.84 -7.85
CA ALA A 157 10.17 35.90 -8.63
C ALA A 157 8.83 36.53 -9.05
N LEU A 158 8.24 37.36 -8.18
CA LEU A 158 7.00 38.06 -8.47
C LEU A 158 7.17 39.23 -9.44
N ALA A 159 8.30 39.93 -9.36
CA ALA A 159 8.63 41.06 -10.23
C ALA A 159 9.01 40.66 -11.67
N GLN A 160 9.20 39.37 -11.94
CA GLN A 160 9.56 38.80 -13.26
C GLN A 160 10.80 39.42 -13.92
N TRP A 161 11.76 39.91 -13.14
CA TRP A 161 13.01 40.44 -13.69
C TRP A 161 13.87 39.31 -14.27
N GLU A 162 14.56 39.57 -15.38
CA GLU A 162 15.33 38.56 -16.14
C GLU A 162 16.38 37.80 -15.29
N SER A 163 16.83 38.39 -14.17
CA SER A 163 17.84 37.85 -13.26
C SER A 163 17.31 37.11 -12.03
N TRP A 164 16.00 36.80 -11.95
CA TRP A 164 15.38 36.17 -10.75
C TRP A 164 16.08 34.87 -10.30
N ILE A 165 16.63 34.12 -11.25
CA ILE A 165 17.35 32.86 -11.00
C ILE A 165 18.62 33.06 -10.17
N LEU A 166 19.37 34.15 -10.36
CA LEU A 166 20.62 34.39 -9.64
C LEU A 166 20.37 34.52 -8.14
N ILE A 167 19.31 35.22 -7.75
CA ILE A 167 18.93 35.40 -6.34
C ILE A 167 18.41 34.10 -5.74
N TRP A 168 17.77 33.25 -6.53
CA TRP A 168 17.39 31.92 -6.08
C TRP A 168 18.61 31.04 -5.78
N TYR A 169 19.70 31.15 -6.55
CA TYR A 169 20.95 30.47 -6.20
C TYR A 169 21.58 31.03 -4.92
N VAL A 170 21.55 32.35 -4.71
CA VAL A 170 22.00 32.95 -3.46
C VAL A 170 21.19 32.38 -2.29
N TRP A 171 19.86 32.44 -2.36
CA TRP A 171 18.97 31.87 -1.36
C TRP A 171 19.17 30.36 -1.15
N ALA A 172 19.46 29.61 -2.22
CA ALA A 172 19.73 28.18 -2.16
C ALA A 172 21.00 27.84 -1.38
N ILE A 173 22.06 28.65 -1.52
CA ILE A 173 23.38 28.36 -0.96
C ILE A 173 23.53 28.87 0.49
N VAL A 174 22.78 29.89 0.90
CA VAL A 174 22.87 30.51 2.24
C VAL A 174 22.82 29.50 3.41
N PRO A 175 21.94 28.48 3.44
CA PRO A 175 21.98 27.46 4.50
C PRO A 175 23.29 26.66 4.52
N ALA A 176 23.86 26.34 3.36
CA ALA A 176 25.13 25.61 3.29
C ALA A 176 26.28 26.45 3.85
N LEU A 177 26.33 27.74 3.49
CA LEU A 177 27.33 28.68 4.02
C LEU A 177 27.26 28.81 5.54
N SER A 178 26.04 28.85 6.08
CA SER A 178 25.82 28.91 7.53
C SER A 178 26.33 27.66 8.26
N ALA A 179 26.28 26.49 7.61
CA ALA A 179 26.78 25.23 8.17
C ALA A 179 28.31 25.02 7.98
N PHE A 180 28.95 25.83 7.14
CA PHE A 180 30.37 25.68 6.79
C PHE A 180 31.35 25.67 7.98
N PRO A 181 31.20 26.51 9.02
CA PRO A 181 32.10 26.50 10.17
C PRO A 181 32.12 25.16 10.93
N VAL A 182 31.00 24.44 10.93
CA VAL A 182 30.91 23.09 11.54
C VAL A 182 31.55 22.06 10.63
N LEU A 183 31.31 22.13 9.32
CA LEU A 183 31.90 21.23 8.33
C LEU A 183 33.44 21.26 8.35
N ARG A 184 34.04 22.43 8.61
CA ARG A 184 35.50 22.60 8.68
C ARG A 184 36.14 21.95 9.92
N LYS A 185 35.41 21.83 11.03
CA LYS A 185 35.93 21.33 12.32
C LYS A 185 35.93 19.81 12.43
N ILE A 186 35.37 19.11 11.45
CA ILE A 186 35.21 17.65 11.48
C ILE A 186 36.46 17.01 10.89
N GLU A 187 37.15 16.20 11.69
CA GLU A 187 38.22 15.33 11.20
C GLU A 187 37.62 14.31 10.22
N TRP A 188 38.09 14.35 8.96
CA TRP A 188 37.46 13.67 7.83
C TRP A 188 37.63 12.14 7.86
N LEU A 189 36.57 11.43 7.44
CA LEU A 189 36.56 10.08 6.85
C LEU A 189 37.42 8.98 7.51
N ARG A 190 37.30 8.75 8.82
CA ARG A 190 37.63 7.42 9.36
C ARG A 190 36.52 6.44 8.97
N GLY A 191 36.80 5.49 8.08
CA GLY A 191 35.81 4.52 7.56
C GLY A 191 35.09 3.68 8.65
N ALA A 192 35.69 3.55 9.83
CA ALA A 192 35.08 2.91 11.00
C ALA A 192 33.85 3.69 11.53
N GLU A 193 33.87 5.02 11.46
CA GLU A 193 32.78 5.89 11.95
C GLU A 193 31.58 5.86 11.00
N LEU A 194 31.83 5.80 9.68
CA LEU A 194 30.78 5.68 8.66
C LEU A 194 30.03 4.34 8.77
N ARG A 195 30.77 3.24 8.99
CA ARG A 195 30.18 1.90 9.17
C ARG A 195 29.32 1.79 10.43
N ARG A 196 29.58 2.61 11.46
CA ARG A 196 28.79 2.65 12.71
C ARG A 196 27.54 3.54 12.59
N ALA A 197 27.64 4.65 11.86
CA ALA A 197 26.51 5.58 11.68
C ALA A 197 25.37 5.00 10.81
N LEU A 198 25.70 4.18 9.81
CA LEU A 198 24.72 3.57 8.91
C LEU A 198 23.66 2.74 9.68
N PRO A 199 24.03 1.72 10.51
CA PRO A 199 23.08 0.95 11.31
C PRO A 199 22.20 1.77 12.26
N GLU A 200 22.66 2.91 12.75
CA GLU A 200 21.87 3.79 13.64
C GLU A 200 20.79 4.59 12.89
N LEU A 201 21.02 4.89 11.60
CA LEU A 201 20.06 5.60 10.75
C LEU A 201 19.00 4.67 10.11
N PHE A 202 19.33 3.40 9.90
CA PHE A 202 18.46 2.43 9.20
C PHE A 202 17.09 2.10 9.85
N PRO A 203 16.92 2.01 11.19
CA PRO A 203 15.67 1.53 11.79
C PRO A 203 14.43 2.38 11.45
N HIS A 204 14.64 3.65 11.10
CA HIS A 204 13.57 4.61 10.80
C HIS A 204 13.45 4.93 9.31
N PHE A 205 14.41 4.48 8.49
CA PHE A 205 14.53 4.80 7.08
C PHE A 205 13.25 4.48 6.29
N GLY A 206 12.65 3.33 6.55
CA GLY A 206 11.52 2.83 5.80
C GLY A 206 10.31 3.78 5.81
N SER A 207 9.88 4.25 6.99
CA SER A 207 8.68 5.10 7.12
C SER A 207 8.89 6.44 6.43
N THR A 208 10.05 7.07 6.67
CA THR A 208 10.39 8.37 6.08
C THR A 208 10.60 8.28 4.58
N ALA A 209 11.23 7.21 4.07
CA ALA A 209 11.39 6.99 2.64
C ALA A 209 10.03 6.86 1.95
N ILE A 210 9.14 6.04 2.51
CA ILE A 210 7.79 5.84 1.97
C ILE A 210 7.02 7.15 1.92
N ILE A 211 7.03 7.93 3.00
CA ILE A 211 6.35 9.24 3.04
C ILE A 211 6.92 10.16 1.96
N GLY A 212 8.25 10.28 1.85
CA GLY A 212 8.89 11.14 0.85
C GLY A 212 8.55 10.74 -0.60
N ILE A 213 8.70 9.45 -0.92
CA ILE A 213 8.38 8.89 -2.24
C ILE A 213 6.90 9.09 -2.56
N SER A 214 6.02 8.87 -1.58
CA SER A 214 4.57 8.99 -1.77
C SER A 214 4.13 10.43 -1.95
N ILE A 215 4.74 11.41 -1.27
CA ILE A 215 4.47 12.83 -1.51
C ILE A 215 4.86 13.21 -2.94
N TYR A 216 6.01 12.74 -3.42
CA TYR A 216 6.42 12.97 -4.81
C TYR A 216 5.45 12.34 -5.80
N ALA A 217 5.14 11.05 -5.63
CA ALA A 217 4.19 10.33 -6.47
C ALA A 217 2.80 10.97 -6.46
N PHE A 218 2.33 11.42 -5.28
CA PHE A 218 1.05 12.12 -5.12
C PHE A 218 1.01 13.41 -5.94
N ARG A 219 2.05 14.24 -5.80
CA ARG A 219 2.18 15.48 -6.58
C ARG A 219 2.21 15.13 -8.07
N LEU A 220 3.08 14.22 -8.48
CA LEU A 220 3.17 13.82 -9.87
C LEU A 220 1.82 13.35 -10.44
N LEU A 221 1.06 12.51 -9.74
CA LEU A 221 -0.27 12.08 -10.20
C LEU A 221 -1.27 13.24 -10.34
N VAL A 222 -1.28 14.18 -9.38
CA VAL A 222 -2.12 15.38 -9.48
C VAL A 222 -1.71 16.25 -10.67
N LEU A 223 -0.42 16.37 -10.96
CA LEU A 223 0.11 17.08 -12.13
C LEU A 223 -0.31 16.44 -13.44
N LEU A 224 -0.17 15.11 -13.54
CA LEU A 224 -0.43 14.36 -14.76
C LEU A 224 -1.91 14.35 -15.11
N LEU A 225 -2.79 14.23 -14.10
CA LEU A 225 -4.23 14.20 -14.31
C LEU A 225 -4.84 15.61 -14.40
N GLY A 226 -4.44 16.53 -13.52
CA GLY A 226 -5.02 17.87 -13.42
C GLY A 226 -4.33 18.95 -14.27
N GLY A 227 -3.12 18.68 -14.78
CA GLY A 227 -2.28 19.66 -15.46
C GLY A 227 -1.57 20.62 -14.50
N ARG A 228 -0.62 21.40 -15.02
CA ARG A 228 0.28 22.25 -14.20
C ARG A 228 -0.42 23.35 -13.43
N VAL A 229 -1.42 23.99 -14.03
CA VAL A 229 -2.12 25.13 -13.40
C VAL A 229 -2.91 24.66 -12.19
N LEU A 230 -3.80 23.66 -12.37
CA LEU A 230 -4.59 23.10 -11.29
C LEU A 230 -3.71 22.49 -10.20
N ALA A 231 -2.66 21.74 -10.58
CA ALA A 231 -1.74 21.16 -9.61
C ALA A 231 -1.05 22.23 -8.75
N GLY A 232 -0.63 23.35 -9.34
CA GLY A 232 -0.05 24.47 -8.60
C GLY A 232 -1.02 25.10 -7.59
N ASP A 233 -2.26 25.29 -7.99
CA ASP A 233 -3.32 25.79 -7.11
C ASP A 233 -3.60 24.81 -5.96
N LEU A 234 -3.75 23.52 -6.27
CA LEU A 234 -3.99 22.48 -5.27
C LEU A 234 -2.81 22.31 -4.31
N TYR A 235 -1.56 22.30 -4.80
CA TYR A 235 -0.38 22.21 -3.91
C TYR A 235 -0.32 23.38 -2.93
N THR A 236 -0.70 24.57 -3.38
CA THR A 236 -0.75 25.78 -2.56
C THR A 236 -1.82 25.65 -1.48
N ALA A 237 -3.04 25.26 -1.88
CA ALA A 237 -4.14 25.03 -0.94
C ALA A 237 -3.80 23.95 0.09
N PHE A 238 -3.22 22.82 -0.35
CA PHE A 238 -2.77 21.74 0.52
C PHE A 238 -1.64 22.18 1.45
N ALA A 239 -0.69 23.00 0.98
CA ALA A 239 0.39 23.55 1.79
C ALA A 239 -0.14 24.48 2.90
N LEU A 240 -1.13 25.34 2.58
CA LEU A 240 -1.80 26.20 3.57
C LEU A 240 -2.54 25.38 4.64
N GLY A 241 -3.36 24.41 4.23
CA GLY A 241 -4.11 23.57 5.16
C GLY A 241 -3.20 22.68 6.03
N SER A 242 -2.12 22.18 5.45
CA SER A 242 -1.16 21.30 6.15
C SER A 242 -0.18 22.03 7.04
N PHE A 243 0.00 23.34 6.86
CA PHE A 243 1.05 24.13 7.51
C PHE A 243 1.10 23.88 9.03
N VAL A 244 -0.01 24.09 9.73
CA VAL A 244 -0.10 23.93 11.19
C VAL A 244 0.25 22.50 11.62
N GLY A 245 -0.26 21.50 10.88
CA GLY A 245 0.03 20.09 11.13
C GLY A 245 1.50 19.74 10.93
N SER A 246 2.15 20.28 9.89
CA SER A 246 3.58 20.10 9.61
C SER A 246 4.47 20.79 10.64
N VAL A 247 4.12 22.02 11.05
CA VAL A 247 4.80 22.72 12.15
C VAL A 247 4.69 21.91 13.44
N PHE A 248 3.51 21.39 13.75
CA PHE A 248 3.34 20.53 14.91
C PHE A 248 4.15 19.23 14.80
N ALA A 249 4.08 18.50 13.69
CA ALA A 249 4.75 17.21 13.57
C ALA A 249 6.28 17.30 13.57
N ASN A 250 6.85 18.31 12.88
CA ASN A 250 8.29 18.38 12.63
C ASN A 250 9.03 19.38 13.53
N VAL A 251 8.34 20.39 14.05
CA VAL A 251 8.97 21.51 14.78
C VAL A 251 8.56 21.51 16.25
N LEU A 252 7.28 21.73 16.55
CA LEU A 252 6.79 21.95 17.91
C LEU A 252 6.58 20.65 18.69
N GLY A 253 6.07 19.61 18.04
CA GLY A 253 5.70 18.33 18.66
C GLY A 253 6.84 17.68 19.41
N PRO A 254 8.02 17.45 18.79
CA PRO A 254 9.18 16.90 19.48
C PRO A 254 9.63 17.77 20.68
N SER A 255 9.65 19.09 20.53
CA SER A 255 10.06 20.02 21.60
C SER A 255 9.07 20.06 22.76
N LEU A 256 7.76 20.09 22.50
CA LEU A 256 6.70 20.03 23.52
C LEU A 256 6.73 18.71 24.27
N LEU A 257 6.98 17.61 23.56
CA LEU A 257 7.03 16.27 24.11
C LEU A 257 8.29 16.04 24.96
N TRP A 258 9.42 16.59 24.54
CA TRP A 258 10.64 16.67 25.35
C TRP A 258 10.41 17.43 26.66
N HIS A 259 9.76 18.60 26.58
CA HIS A 259 9.41 19.39 27.75
C HIS A 259 8.49 18.63 28.72
N GLN A 260 7.46 17.94 28.20
CA GLN A 260 6.56 17.10 29.03
C GLN A 260 7.31 15.98 29.77
N THR A 261 8.29 15.35 29.10
CA THR A 261 9.10 14.28 29.70
C THR A 261 10.00 14.81 30.82
N ARG A 262 10.50 16.05 30.69
CA ARG A 262 11.39 16.70 31.66
C ARG A 262 10.65 17.31 32.87
N THR A 263 9.43 17.81 32.67
CA THR A 263 8.68 18.57 33.68
C THR A 263 7.50 17.84 34.28
N GLY A 264 7.06 16.71 33.70
CA GLY A 264 5.89 15.94 34.14
C GLY A 264 4.54 16.64 33.90
N GLN A 265 4.53 17.90 33.45
CA GLN A 265 3.32 18.67 33.18
C GLN A 265 2.84 18.46 31.75
N ARG A 266 1.53 18.26 31.58
CA ARG A 266 0.90 18.14 30.25
C ARG A 266 0.73 19.51 29.60
N SER A 267 1.67 19.92 28.76
CA SER A 267 1.54 21.11 27.90
C SER A 267 0.75 20.80 26.62
N GLY A 268 -0.14 21.70 26.16
CA GLY A 268 -0.85 21.57 24.87
C GLY A 268 -2.38 21.63 24.90
N SER A 269 -3.00 22.16 25.96
CA SER A 269 -4.46 22.37 26.04
C SER A 269 -4.98 23.44 25.06
N TRP A 270 -4.12 24.40 24.68
CA TRP A 270 -4.42 25.48 23.74
C TRP A 270 -4.67 24.99 22.30
N LEU A 271 -3.99 23.91 21.88
CA LEU A 271 -4.18 23.30 20.56
C LEU A 271 -5.63 22.82 20.38
N HIS A 272 -6.19 22.18 21.41
CA HIS A 272 -7.55 21.63 21.37
C HIS A 272 -8.63 22.68 21.61
N ARG A 273 -8.35 23.67 22.46
CA ARG A 273 -9.32 24.72 22.82
C ARG A 273 -9.37 25.90 21.84
N GLY A 274 -8.32 26.13 21.05
CA GLY A 274 -8.23 27.29 20.15
C GLY A 274 -7.95 26.92 18.69
N VAL A 275 -6.78 26.34 18.40
CA VAL A 275 -6.30 26.14 17.01
C VAL A 275 -7.22 25.23 16.21
N LEU A 276 -7.61 24.08 16.77
CA LEU A 276 -8.47 23.11 16.09
C LEU A 276 -9.84 23.71 15.71
N PRO A 277 -10.64 24.28 16.65
CA PRO A 277 -11.88 24.97 16.31
C PRO A 277 -11.69 26.09 15.29
N ALA A 278 -10.65 26.91 15.43
CA ALA A 278 -10.39 28.03 14.51
C ALA A 278 -10.13 27.55 13.07
N MET A 279 -9.32 26.50 12.89
CA MET A 279 -9.07 25.91 11.56
C MET A 279 -10.35 25.34 10.93
N VAL A 280 -11.19 24.67 11.73
CA VAL A 280 -12.46 24.12 11.24
C VAL A 280 -13.45 25.23 10.87
N LEU A 281 -13.61 26.24 11.72
CA LEU A 281 -14.52 27.37 11.47
C LEU A 281 -14.07 28.19 10.26
N LEU A 282 -12.78 28.52 10.17
CA LEU A 282 -12.22 29.25 9.04
C LEU A 282 -12.34 28.44 7.74
N GLY A 283 -12.01 27.14 7.77
CA GLY A 283 -12.14 26.25 6.62
C GLY A 283 -13.59 26.12 6.14
N ALA A 284 -14.54 25.96 7.07
CA ALA A 284 -15.96 25.92 6.76
C ALA A 284 -16.47 27.24 6.18
N ALA A 285 -16.02 28.38 6.72
CA ALA A 285 -16.39 29.70 6.19
C ALA A 285 -15.88 29.91 4.75
N ILE A 286 -14.63 29.52 4.46
CA ILE A 286 -14.05 29.58 3.11
C ILE A 286 -14.80 28.64 2.16
N LEU A 287 -15.13 27.42 2.60
CA LEU A 287 -15.85 26.46 1.78
C LEU A 287 -17.27 26.95 1.44
N LEU A 288 -17.99 27.48 2.44
CA LEU A 288 -19.31 28.09 2.22
C LEU A 288 -19.21 29.27 1.26
N LEU A 289 -18.19 30.12 1.40
CA LEU A 289 -17.96 31.23 0.48
C LEU A 289 -17.70 30.73 -0.95
N ALA A 290 -16.87 29.70 -1.11
CA ALA A 290 -16.53 29.13 -2.41
C ALA A 290 -17.77 28.57 -3.13
N VAL A 291 -18.61 27.82 -2.42
CA VAL A 291 -19.84 27.23 -2.98
C VAL A 291 -20.86 28.32 -3.37
N ASN A 292 -21.02 29.37 -2.56
CA ASN A 292 -22.01 30.41 -2.83
C ASN A 292 -21.62 31.34 -3.99
N LEU A 293 -20.33 31.48 -4.30
CA LEU A 293 -19.84 32.39 -5.34
C LEU A 293 -20.01 31.88 -6.78
N HIS A 294 -20.67 30.72 -7.01
CA HIS A 294 -21.11 30.20 -8.32
C HIS A 294 -20.18 30.54 -9.51
N GLY A 295 -18.90 30.12 -9.43
CA GLY A 295 -17.95 30.28 -10.53
C GLY A 295 -17.20 31.61 -10.58
N ALA A 296 -17.52 32.58 -9.73
CA ALA A 296 -16.80 33.85 -9.68
C ALA A 296 -15.36 33.67 -9.16
N THR A 297 -14.39 34.23 -9.89
CA THR A 297 -12.98 34.20 -9.48
C THR A 297 -12.73 35.17 -8.33
N LEU A 298 -12.60 34.67 -7.11
CA LEU A 298 -12.22 35.48 -5.96
C LEU A 298 -10.69 35.67 -5.94
N LEU A 299 -10.22 36.92 -5.89
CA LEU A 299 -8.78 37.28 -5.93
C LEU A 299 -8.02 36.70 -7.14
N GLY A 300 -8.71 36.56 -8.28
CA GLY A 300 -8.12 35.98 -9.50
C GLY A 300 -7.88 34.47 -9.42
N ARG A 301 -8.54 33.76 -8.50
CA ARG A 301 -8.42 32.31 -8.33
C ARG A 301 -9.67 31.53 -8.74
N PRO A 302 -9.49 30.32 -9.29
CA PRO A 302 -10.61 29.46 -9.63
C PRO A 302 -11.33 28.98 -8.35
N PRO A 303 -12.64 28.66 -8.42
CA PRO A 303 -13.40 28.13 -7.29
C PRO A 303 -12.76 26.90 -6.63
N ALA A 304 -12.22 25.99 -7.45
CA ALA A 304 -11.53 24.78 -6.99
C ALA A 304 -10.37 25.04 -6.01
N PHE A 305 -9.67 26.18 -6.13
CA PHE A 305 -8.64 26.58 -5.17
C PHE A 305 -9.22 26.85 -3.78
N TRP A 306 -10.32 27.59 -3.71
CA TRP A 306 -10.96 27.97 -2.45
C TRP A 306 -11.65 26.78 -1.78
N GLU A 307 -12.28 25.91 -2.58
CA GLU A 307 -12.82 24.64 -2.09
C GLU A 307 -11.71 23.76 -1.50
N ALA A 308 -10.61 23.58 -2.24
CA ALA A 308 -9.45 22.84 -1.76
C ALA A 308 -8.86 23.48 -0.49
N MET A 309 -8.80 24.81 -0.40
CA MET A 309 -8.27 25.51 0.78
C MET A 309 -9.17 25.30 2.01
N GLY A 310 -10.49 25.46 1.84
CA GLY A 310 -11.47 25.25 2.92
C GLY A 310 -11.43 23.81 3.45
N LEU A 311 -11.50 22.82 2.55
CA LEU A 311 -11.38 21.40 2.89
C LEU A 311 -10.01 21.09 3.50
N SER A 312 -8.94 21.72 3.02
CA SER A 312 -7.60 21.47 3.54
C SER A 312 -7.37 22.04 4.93
N LEU A 313 -7.98 23.18 5.29
CA LEU A 313 -7.95 23.72 6.65
C LEU A 313 -8.71 22.82 7.63
N MET A 314 -9.91 22.35 7.24
CA MET A 314 -10.66 21.36 8.03
C MET A 314 -9.87 20.05 8.18
N GLY A 315 -9.28 19.57 7.09
CA GLY A 315 -8.38 18.41 7.08
C GLY A 315 -7.14 18.62 7.94
N GLY A 316 -6.59 19.83 7.97
CA GLY A 316 -5.42 20.19 8.79
C GLY A 316 -5.69 20.02 10.28
N ALA A 317 -6.90 20.34 10.73
CA ALA A 317 -7.35 20.08 12.10
C ALA A 317 -7.38 18.58 12.41
N VAL A 318 -7.94 17.77 11.52
CA VAL A 318 -7.96 16.29 11.64
C VAL A 318 -6.54 15.72 11.64
N MET A 319 -5.69 16.21 10.73
CA MET A 319 -4.29 15.81 10.59
C MET A 319 -3.51 16.10 11.87
N LEU A 320 -3.73 17.24 12.52
CA LEU A 320 -3.07 17.59 13.78
C LEU A 320 -3.39 16.58 14.90
N VAL A 321 -4.64 16.13 14.98
CA VAL A 321 -5.04 15.05 15.90
C VAL A 321 -4.35 13.74 15.53
N ALA A 322 -4.32 13.39 14.24
CA ALA A 322 -3.67 12.18 13.75
C ALA A 322 -2.16 12.18 14.04
N GLN A 323 -1.46 13.29 13.83
CA GLN A 323 -0.02 13.43 14.12
C GLN A 323 0.26 13.32 15.61
N ARG A 324 -0.62 13.83 16.48
CA ARG A 324 -0.49 13.59 17.93
C ARG A 324 -0.61 12.10 18.29
N LEU A 325 -1.52 11.37 17.64
CA LEU A 325 -1.62 9.91 17.83
C LEU A 325 -0.37 9.19 17.33
N ARG A 326 0.14 9.58 16.16
CA ARG A 326 1.37 9.06 15.57
C ARG A 326 2.57 9.24 16.50
N LEU A 327 2.74 10.45 17.07
CA LEU A 327 3.81 10.72 18.04
C LEU A 327 3.68 9.82 19.27
N GLY A 328 2.46 9.63 19.79
CA GLY A 328 2.24 8.69 20.90
C GLY A 328 2.63 7.25 20.56
N LEU A 329 2.32 6.78 19.35
CA LEU A 329 2.70 5.44 18.87
C LEU A 329 4.22 5.25 18.73
N LEU A 330 4.96 6.30 18.40
CA LEU A 330 6.41 6.25 18.31
C LEU A 330 7.09 6.15 19.69
N GLN A 331 6.39 6.57 20.75
CA GLN A 331 6.92 6.59 22.12
C GLN A 331 6.57 5.36 22.96
N ASP A 332 5.54 4.60 22.58
CA ASP A 332 5.16 3.40 23.32
C ASP A 332 6.33 2.42 23.39
N ALA A 333 6.76 2.07 24.61
CA ALA A 333 7.97 1.29 24.93
C ALA A 333 8.05 -0.10 24.26
N ALA A 334 6.95 -0.56 23.66
CA ALA A 334 6.87 -1.80 22.89
C ALA A 334 7.50 -1.70 21.46
N GLY A 335 7.96 -0.50 21.06
CA GLY A 335 8.54 -0.28 19.73
C GLY A 335 7.51 -0.49 18.62
N SER A 336 6.29 0.03 18.79
CA SER A 336 5.25 -0.04 17.76
C SER A 336 5.71 0.68 16.50
N SER A 337 6.05 -0.11 15.46
CA SER A 337 6.43 0.44 14.17
C SER A 337 5.22 1.10 13.51
N VAL A 338 5.21 2.43 13.42
CA VAL A 338 4.20 3.19 12.65
C VAL A 338 4.32 2.92 11.14
N PHE A 339 5.45 2.35 10.71
CA PHE A 339 5.77 1.95 9.34
C PHE A 339 4.59 1.42 8.53
N GLY A 340 3.91 0.38 9.01
CA GLY A 340 2.88 -0.24 8.19
C GLY A 340 1.58 0.56 8.12
N ALA A 341 1.27 1.38 9.13
CA ALA A 341 0.17 2.34 9.03
C ALA A 341 0.52 3.48 8.07
N ASP A 342 1.73 4.05 8.21
CA ASP A 342 2.26 5.09 7.29
C ASP A 342 2.20 4.60 5.84
N MET A 343 2.61 3.36 5.58
CA MET A 343 2.61 2.80 4.24
C MET A 343 1.20 2.60 3.66
N MET A 344 0.26 2.09 4.47
CA MET A 344 -1.12 1.92 4.03
C MET A 344 -1.81 3.25 3.72
N ILE A 345 -1.62 4.26 4.58
CA ILE A 345 -2.15 5.61 4.36
C ILE A 345 -1.66 6.15 3.02
N ASN A 346 -0.35 6.12 2.80
CA ASN A 346 0.26 6.67 1.59
C ASN A 346 -0.16 5.90 0.34
N LEU A 347 -0.20 4.58 0.39
CA LEU A 347 -0.62 3.77 -0.75
C LEU A 347 -2.10 4.01 -1.11
N LEU A 348 -2.99 4.04 -0.11
CA LEU A 348 -4.41 4.32 -0.34
C LEU A 348 -4.63 5.74 -0.85
N LEU A 349 -3.86 6.71 -0.38
CA LEU A 349 -3.90 8.08 -0.92
C LEU A 349 -3.52 8.09 -2.40
N LEU A 350 -2.44 7.39 -2.79
CA LEU A 350 -1.99 7.32 -4.18
C LEU A 350 -3.00 6.63 -5.09
N VAL A 351 -3.68 5.59 -4.58
CA VAL A 351 -4.80 4.94 -5.28
C VAL A 351 -6.01 5.86 -5.38
N ALA A 352 -6.26 6.69 -4.37
CA ALA A 352 -7.40 7.60 -4.36
C ALA A 352 -7.28 8.72 -5.40
N VAL A 353 -6.06 9.16 -5.78
CA VAL A 353 -5.88 10.23 -6.78
C VAL A 353 -6.55 9.91 -8.13
N PRO A 354 -6.17 8.83 -8.86
CA PRO A 354 -6.80 8.48 -10.12
C PRO A 354 -8.27 8.08 -9.95
N LEU A 355 -8.66 7.48 -8.82
CA LEU A 355 -10.08 7.15 -8.56
C LEU A 355 -10.95 8.41 -8.39
N CYS A 356 -10.50 9.40 -7.64
CA CYS A 356 -11.23 10.66 -7.47
C CYS A 356 -11.33 11.40 -8.79
N TYR A 357 -10.25 11.41 -9.59
CA TYR A 357 -10.26 12.03 -10.91
C TYR A 357 -11.21 11.34 -11.89
N THR A 358 -11.19 10.01 -11.95
CA THR A 358 -12.05 9.25 -12.86
C THR A 358 -13.53 9.30 -12.47
N LEU A 359 -13.85 9.41 -11.17
CA LEU A 359 -15.24 9.46 -10.68
C LEU A 359 -15.82 10.88 -10.68
N PHE A 360 -15.03 11.90 -10.35
CA PHE A 360 -15.51 13.27 -10.11
C PHE A 360 -14.78 14.33 -10.96
N GLY A 361 -13.93 13.92 -11.89
CA GLY A 361 -13.11 14.84 -12.69
C GLY A 361 -12.08 15.60 -11.86
N ALA A 362 -11.70 16.78 -12.36
CA ALA A 362 -10.76 17.68 -11.68
C ALA A 362 -11.22 18.09 -10.28
N ASP A 363 -12.52 18.28 -10.07
CA ASP A 363 -13.09 18.72 -8.80
C ASP A 363 -12.89 17.69 -7.69
N GLY A 364 -12.86 16.40 -8.04
CA GLY A 364 -12.54 15.30 -7.12
C GLY A 364 -11.17 15.43 -6.45
N LEU A 365 -10.23 16.16 -7.06
CA LEU A 365 -8.88 16.35 -6.52
C LEU A 365 -8.85 17.33 -5.35
N THR A 366 -9.83 18.24 -5.22
CA THR A 366 -9.86 19.29 -4.18
C THR A 366 -9.90 18.73 -2.76
N GLY A 367 -10.57 17.59 -2.56
CA GLY A 367 -10.74 16.93 -1.26
C GLY A 367 -9.60 16.00 -0.83
N LEU A 368 -8.55 15.82 -1.66
CA LEU A 368 -7.52 14.79 -1.42
C LEU A 368 -6.75 14.99 -0.11
N TYR A 369 -6.47 16.24 0.29
CA TYR A 369 -5.79 16.49 1.57
C TYR A 369 -6.67 16.15 2.78
N ALA A 370 -7.96 16.49 2.73
CA ALA A 370 -8.91 16.12 3.78
C ALA A 370 -9.06 14.60 3.89
N LEU A 371 -9.14 13.90 2.74
CA LEU A 371 -9.13 12.44 2.68
C LEU A 371 -7.84 11.87 3.31
N ASN A 372 -6.68 12.42 2.98
CA ASN A 372 -5.40 12.00 3.58
C ASN A 372 -5.42 12.16 5.11
N ALA A 373 -5.94 13.27 5.63
CA ALA A 373 -6.07 13.49 7.06
C ALA A 373 -7.00 12.48 7.74
N ALA A 374 -8.13 12.15 7.11
CA ALA A 374 -9.04 11.12 7.58
C ALA A 374 -8.38 9.73 7.58
N LEU A 375 -7.67 9.37 6.51
CA LEU A 375 -6.89 8.13 6.44
C LEU A 375 -5.84 8.05 7.56
N CYS A 376 -5.06 9.12 7.76
CA CYS A 376 -4.10 9.19 8.87
C CYS A 376 -4.76 8.92 10.22
N LEU A 377 -5.87 9.59 10.51
CA LEU A 377 -6.58 9.41 11.78
C LEU A 377 -7.06 7.97 11.96
N VAL A 378 -7.75 7.41 10.96
CA VAL A 378 -8.32 6.06 11.04
C VAL A 378 -7.24 4.99 11.18
N PHE A 379 -6.15 5.07 10.40
CA PHE A 379 -5.07 4.09 10.46
C PHE A 379 -4.22 4.19 11.75
N TYR A 380 -3.96 5.39 12.27
CA TYR A 380 -3.29 5.54 13.56
C TYR A 380 -4.17 5.10 14.73
N LEU A 381 -5.49 5.32 14.68
CA LEU A 381 -6.42 4.76 15.66
C LEU A 381 -6.43 3.22 15.61
N SER A 382 -6.46 2.65 14.41
CA SER A 382 -6.34 1.20 14.19
C SER A 382 -5.04 0.64 14.80
N ALA A 383 -3.90 1.27 14.49
CA ALA A 383 -2.58 0.87 14.98
C ALA A 383 -2.44 0.99 16.50
N ARG A 384 -3.07 1.99 17.12
CA ARG A 384 -3.06 2.22 18.59
C ARG A 384 -3.84 1.19 19.39
N GLY A 385 -4.65 0.39 18.74
CA GLY A 385 -5.24 -0.78 19.38
C GLY A 385 -6.73 -0.66 19.65
N LEU A 386 -7.51 -0.82 18.57
CA LEU A 386 -8.68 -1.70 18.63
C LEU A 386 -8.29 -3.13 19.07
N GLY A 387 -7.02 -3.53 18.86
CA GLY A 387 -6.43 -4.80 19.29
C GLY A 387 -5.94 -4.86 20.75
N ASP A 388 -5.04 -3.96 21.19
CA ASP A 388 -4.26 -4.20 22.42
C ASP A 388 -4.96 -3.86 23.75
N ARG A 389 -5.80 -2.82 23.81
CA ARG A 389 -6.56 -2.51 25.05
C ARG A 389 -7.63 -3.55 25.40
N ARG A 390 -7.98 -4.41 24.46
CA ARG A 390 -8.93 -5.52 24.60
C ARG A 390 -8.26 -6.87 24.91
N GLY A 391 -6.93 -6.89 25.05
CA GLY A 391 -6.09 -8.10 25.14
C GLY A 391 -6.31 -9.05 26.33
N ARG A 392 -7.14 -8.69 27.32
CA ARG A 392 -7.51 -9.61 28.42
C ARG A 392 -9.01 -9.98 28.47
N ALA A 393 -9.90 -9.19 27.87
CA ALA A 393 -11.36 -9.45 27.87
C ALA A 393 -11.93 -9.87 26.51
N ALA A 394 -11.19 -9.75 25.40
CA ALA A 394 -11.72 -9.90 24.04
C ALA A 394 -11.28 -11.15 23.27
N GLY A 395 -10.73 -12.18 23.93
CA GLY A 395 -10.44 -13.46 23.29
C GLY A 395 -11.68 -14.03 22.58
N SER A 396 -12.85 -13.94 23.23
CA SER A 396 -14.13 -14.44 22.72
C SER A 396 -14.71 -13.65 21.53
N ARG A 397 -14.51 -12.32 21.44
CA ARG A 397 -15.07 -11.49 20.35
C ARG A 397 -14.24 -11.46 19.07
N ARG A 398 -13.02 -12.02 19.08
CA ARG A 398 -12.08 -11.94 17.95
C ARG A 398 -12.29 -13.02 16.89
N GLU A 399 -12.61 -14.23 17.31
CA GLU A 399 -12.90 -15.34 16.39
C GLU A 399 -14.07 -15.05 15.44
N PRO A 400 -15.25 -14.57 15.91
CA PRO A 400 -16.37 -14.28 15.00
C PRO A 400 -16.06 -13.13 14.03
N LEU A 401 -15.28 -12.14 14.46
CA LEU A 401 -14.83 -11.05 13.58
C LEU A 401 -13.96 -11.60 12.43
N LEU A 402 -13.00 -12.47 12.74
CA LEU A 402 -12.11 -13.07 11.75
C LEU A 402 -12.83 -14.04 10.82
N ALA A 403 -13.74 -14.85 11.36
CA ALA A 403 -14.61 -15.70 10.55
C ALA A 403 -15.50 -14.87 9.62
N GLY A 404 -16.04 -13.75 10.11
CA GLY A 404 -16.82 -12.80 9.32
C GLY A 404 -16.01 -12.18 8.19
N ILE A 405 -14.79 -11.70 8.47
CA ILE A 405 -13.88 -11.16 7.44
C ILE A 405 -13.57 -12.22 6.39
N ALA A 406 -13.17 -13.43 6.80
CA ALA A 406 -12.85 -14.52 5.89
C ALA A 406 -14.06 -14.97 5.04
N GLY A 407 -15.25 -15.02 5.64
CA GLY A 407 -16.50 -15.32 4.94
C GLY A 407 -16.85 -14.25 3.90
N LEU A 408 -16.71 -12.96 4.26
CA LEU A 408 -16.94 -11.83 3.34
C LEU A 408 -15.91 -11.75 2.21
N LEU A 409 -14.67 -12.17 2.45
CA LEU A 409 -13.66 -12.31 1.39
C LEU A 409 -14.04 -13.39 0.38
N LEU A 410 -14.62 -14.50 0.87
CA LEU A 410 -15.03 -15.62 0.01
C LEU A 410 -16.37 -15.37 -0.69
N LEU A 411 -17.23 -14.49 -0.16
CA LEU A 411 -18.55 -14.21 -0.71
C LEU A 411 -18.45 -13.66 -2.15
N PRO A 412 -18.97 -14.35 -3.19
CA PRO A 412 -18.88 -13.91 -4.58
C PRO A 412 -19.97 -12.89 -4.92
N LEU A 413 -20.08 -11.84 -4.12
CA LEU A 413 -21.03 -10.74 -4.31
C LEU A 413 -20.32 -9.56 -4.98
N PHE A 414 -20.89 -9.06 -6.07
CA PHE A 414 -20.34 -7.98 -6.88
C PHE A 414 -21.29 -6.78 -6.92
N VAL A 415 -20.71 -5.58 -6.86
CA VAL A 415 -21.41 -4.29 -6.88
C VAL A 415 -20.82 -3.42 -7.98
N GLN A 416 -21.67 -2.83 -8.79
CA GLN A 416 -21.35 -1.79 -9.76
C GLN A 416 -21.61 -0.43 -9.11
N LEU A 417 -20.69 0.53 -9.28
CA LEU A 417 -20.83 1.85 -8.65
C LEU A 417 -22.03 2.63 -9.23
N GLY A 418 -22.40 2.41 -10.49
CA GLY A 418 -23.55 3.06 -11.13
C GLY A 418 -24.89 2.37 -10.90
N GLU A 419 -24.93 1.04 -10.86
CA GLU A 419 -26.18 0.25 -10.92
C GLU A 419 -26.48 -0.56 -9.65
N GLY A 420 -25.59 -0.53 -8.65
CA GLY A 420 -25.75 -1.26 -7.39
C GLY A 420 -25.36 -2.73 -7.51
N ILE A 421 -26.16 -3.65 -6.98
CA ILE A 421 -25.81 -5.09 -6.96
C ILE A 421 -25.87 -5.65 -8.39
N TYR A 422 -24.82 -6.38 -8.81
CA TYR A 422 -24.75 -6.96 -10.15
C TYR A 422 -25.91 -7.95 -10.39
N ARG A 423 -26.73 -7.65 -11.41
CA ARG A 423 -27.94 -8.43 -11.78
C ARG A 423 -28.13 -8.60 -13.29
N HIS A 424 -27.10 -8.35 -14.09
CA HIS A 424 -27.22 -8.46 -15.54
C HIS A 424 -27.53 -9.90 -15.97
N THR A 425 -28.34 -10.00 -17.02
CA THR A 425 -28.71 -11.25 -17.71
C THR A 425 -27.56 -11.87 -18.49
N GLU A 426 -26.51 -11.09 -18.77
CA GLU A 426 -25.34 -11.56 -19.48
C GLU A 426 -24.28 -12.10 -18.50
N PRO A 427 -23.68 -13.26 -18.81
CA PRO A 427 -22.69 -13.89 -17.92
C PRO A 427 -21.33 -13.17 -17.89
N LEU A 428 -21.02 -12.36 -18.91
CA LEU A 428 -19.76 -11.63 -19.08
C LEU A 428 -20.06 -10.23 -19.64
N LEU A 429 -20.04 -9.23 -18.77
CA LEU A 429 -20.20 -7.83 -19.16
C LEU A 429 -18.87 -7.25 -19.70
N ASP A 430 -18.86 -6.74 -20.94
CA ASP A 430 -17.79 -5.85 -21.39
C ASP A 430 -18.06 -4.42 -20.91
N SER A 431 -17.41 -4.03 -19.82
CA SER A 431 -17.51 -2.67 -19.26
C SER A 431 -16.98 -1.57 -20.20
N GLY A 432 -16.33 -1.91 -21.31
CA GLY A 432 -15.67 -0.93 -22.20
C GLY A 432 -14.53 -0.16 -21.53
N GLY A 433 -14.12 -0.55 -20.32
CA GLY A 433 -13.14 0.16 -19.50
C GLY A 433 -13.74 1.20 -18.54
N GLY A 434 -15.06 1.34 -18.45
CA GLY A 434 -15.72 2.28 -17.53
C GLY A 434 -15.74 1.77 -16.08
N LEU A 435 -15.12 2.50 -15.14
CA LEU A 435 -15.07 2.10 -13.72
C LEU A 435 -16.47 2.01 -13.06
N LEU A 436 -17.46 2.77 -13.54
CA LEU A 436 -18.81 2.79 -12.98
C LEU A 436 -19.61 1.51 -13.27
N THR A 437 -19.32 0.84 -14.39
CA THR A 437 -20.03 -0.37 -14.87
C THR A 437 -19.30 -1.65 -14.52
N VAL A 438 -18.03 -1.58 -14.10
CA VAL A 438 -17.24 -2.76 -13.71
C VAL A 438 -17.82 -3.39 -12.43
N PRO A 439 -18.10 -4.70 -12.42
CA PRO A 439 -18.51 -5.41 -11.22
C PRO A 439 -17.35 -5.53 -10.22
N LEU A 440 -17.41 -4.79 -9.11
CA LEU A 440 -16.41 -4.80 -8.05
C LEU A 440 -16.84 -5.76 -6.93
N PRO A 441 -16.00 -6.72 -6.51
CA PRO A 441 -16.38 -7.63 -5.45
C PRO A 441 -16.36 -6.95 -4.08
N VAL A 442 -17.32 -7.33 -3.22
CA VAL A 442 -17.41 -6.86 -1.83
C VAL A 442 -16.16 -7.23 -1.01
N SER A 443 -15.40 -8.23 -1.46
CA SER A 443 -14.13 -8.63 -0.86
C SER A 443 -13.09 -7.49 -0.82
N ILE A 444 -13.16 -6.47 -1.69
CA ILE A 444 -12.30 -5.27 -1.62
C ILE A 444 -12.55 -4.52 -0.32
N LEU A 445 -13.82 -4.24 -0.01
CA LEU A 445 -14.21 -3.57 1.23
C LEU A 445 -13.88 -4.43 2.45
N ALA A 446 -14.19 -5.74 2.39
CA ALA A 446 -13.85 -6.67 3.46
C ALA A 446 -12.34 -6.70 3.75
N THR A 447 -11.50 -6.57 2.71
CA THR A 447 -10.05 -6.51 2.84
C THR A 447 -9.59 -5.27 3.58
N ILE A 448 -10.01 -4.09 3.13
CA ILE A 448 -9.59 -2.79 3.72
C ILE A 448 -10.12 -2.68 5.15
N LEU A 449 -11.40 -2.99 5.38
CA LEU A 449 -12.00 -2.98 6.71
C LEU A 449 -11.36 -4.04 7.62
N GLY A 450 -10.99 -5.20 7.09
CA GLY A 450 -10.26 -6.24 7.82
C GLY A 450 -8.88 -5.77 8.28
N ILE A 451 -8.12 -5.09 7.42
CA ILE A 451 -6.81 -4.50 7.76
C ILE A 451 -6.99 -3.49 8.90
N LEU A 452 -7.98 -2.60 8.79
CA LEU A 452 -8.30 -1.60 9.81
C LEU A 452 -8.77 -2.22 11.13
N ALA A 453 -9.63 -3.24 11.08
CA ALA A 453 -10.16 -3.89 12.26
C ALA A 453 -9.07 -4.66 13.03
N LEU A 454 -8.11 -5.26 12.32
CA LEU A 454 -7.01 -5.99 12.94
C LEU A 454 -5.91 -5.07 13.47
N GLY A 455 -5.51 -4.04 12.72
CA GLY A 455 -4.49 -3.06 13.15
C GLY A 455 -3.09 -3.62 13.43
N ARG A 456 -2.82 -4.88 13.06
CA ARG A 456 -1.56 -5.62 13.31
C ARG A 456 -0.48 -5.37 12.24
N PHE A 457 -0.25 -4.12 11.87
CA PHE A 457 0.65 -3.75 10.76
C PHE A 457 2.08 -4.31 10.89
N ARG A 458 2.60 -4.42 12.12
CA ARG A 458 3.93 -5.00 12.40
C ARG A 458 4.06 -6.45 11.91
N ARG A 459 2.98 -7.24 11.92
CA ARG A 459 3.04 -8.63 11.45
C ARG A 459 3.14 -8.73 9.93
N ALA A 460 2.68 -7.72 9.20
CA ALA A 460 2.58 -7.72 7.75
C ALA A 460 3.71 -6.95 7.04
N GLN A 461 4.83 -6.66 7.72
CA GLN A 461 5.91 -5.82 7.17
C GLN A 461 6.46 -6.35 5.84
N LEU A 462 6.57 -7.67 5.65
CA LEU A 462 7.06 -8.26 4.41
C LEU A 462 6.07 -8.00 3.26
N SER A 463 4.79 -8.35 3.47
CA SER A 463 3.75 -8.13 2.45
C SER A 463 3.58 -6.65 2.13
N LEU A 464 3.67 -5.81 3.16
CA LEU A 464 3.61 -4.37 3.00
C LEU A 464 4.77 -3.86 2.13
N ALA A 465 6.02 -4.26 2.44
CA ALA A 465 7.17 -3.88 1.63
C ALA A 465 7.05 -4.34 0.17
N VAL A 466 6.59 -5.58 -0.07
CA VAL A 466 6.37 -6.09 -1.43
C VAL A 466 5.28 -5.30 -2.16
N LEU A 467 4.17 -5.01 -1.50
CA LEU A 467 3.06 -4.22 -2.05
C LEU A 467 3.55 -2.81 -2.46
N PHE A 468 4.32 -2.14 -1.58
CA PHE A 468 4.85 -0.81 -1.86
C PHE A 468 5.88 -0.82 -3.00
N LEU A 469 6.80 -1.80 -3.00
CA LEU A 469 7.78 -1.93 -4.08
C LEU A 469 7.12 -2.23 -5.42
N LEU A 470 6.11 -3.10 -5.44
CA LEU A 470 5.32 -3.40 -6.63
C LEU A 470 4.61 -2.15 -7.15
N PHE A 471 3.96 -1.39 -6.27
CA PHE A 471 3.34 -0.12 -6.63
C PHE A 471 4.37 0.85 -7.24
N LEU A 472 5.51 1.04 -6.59
CA LEU A 472 6.53 2.00 -7.02
C LEU A 472 7.11 1.64 -8.39
N THR A 473 7.43 0.37 -8.64
CA THR A 473 7.99 -0.08 -9.91
C THR A 473 6.95 0.00 -11.03
N MET A 474 5.68 -0.36 -10.77
CA MET A 474 4.60 -0.18 -11.75
C MET A 474 4.30 1.29 -12.05
N LEU A 475 4.33 2.17 -11.04
CA LEU A 475 4.14 3.60 -11.23
C LEU A 475 5.26 4.19 -12.11
N LEU A 476 6.52 3.86 -11.79
CA LEU A 476 7.66 4.30 -12.58
C LEU A 476 7.59 3.78 -14.03
N ALA A 477 7.24 2.50 -14.20
CA ALA A 477 7.02 1.92 -15.51
C ALA A 477 5.91 2.65 -16.29
N THR A 478 4.82 3.01 -15.63
CA THR A 478 3.72 3.78 -16.22
C THR A 478 4.22 5.11 -16.77
N ILE A 479 4.84 5.92 -15.91
CA ILE A 479 5.38 7.24 -16.25
C ILE A 479 6.38 7.17 -17.42
N ILE A 480 7.35 6.26 -17.35
CA ILE A 480 8.41 6.17 -18.36
C ILE A 480 7.84 5.72 -19.71
N SER A 481 6.97 4.72 -19.71
CA SER A 481 6.45 4.13 -20.95
C SER A 481 5.39 5.00 -21.64
N THR A 482 4.62 5.82 -20.91
CA THR A 482 3.50 6.60 -21.45
C THR A 482 3.82 8.08 -21.64
N HIS A 483 5.09 8.45 -21.49
CA HIS A 483 5.52 9.85 -21.56
C HIS A 483 5.05 10.53 -22.86
N GLY A 484 4.22 11.58 -22.71
CA GLY A 484 3.66 12.33 -23.82
C GLY A 484 2.27 11.87 -24.32
N GLU A 485 1.71 10.78 -23.78
CA GLU A 485 0.38 10.25 -24.17
C GLU A 485 -0.60 10.20 -22.98
N LEU A 486 -1.29 11.32 -22.69
CA LEU A 486 -2.21 11.46 -21.55
C LEU A 486 -3.26 10.32 -21.43
N GLN A 487 -3.88 9.93 -22.54
CA GLN A 487 -4.88 8.85 -22.54
C GLN A 487 -4.28 7.47 -22.23
N ALA A 488 -3.04 7.21 -22.69
CA ALA A 488 -2.36 5.95 -22.40
C ALA A 488 -1.97 5.88 -20.92
N GLU A 489 -1.52 7.00 -20.37
CA GLU A 489 -1.17 7.15 -18.97
C GLU A 489 -2.37 6.88 -18.05
N GLU A 490 -3.52 7.52 -18.29
CA GLU A 490 -4.74 7.30 -17.51
C GLU A 490 -5.16 5.82 -17.49
N ARG A 491 -5.22 5.19 -18.68
CA ARG A 491 -5.58 3.78 -18.80
C ARG A 491 -4.61 2.87 -18.06
N LYS A 492 -3.31 3.19 -18.11
CA LYS A 492 -2.27 2.41 -17.44
C LYS A 492 -2.28 2.60 -15.93
N LEU A 493 -2.67 3.78 -15.43
CA LEU A 493 -2.94 4.00 -14.00
C LEU A 493 -4.14 3.19 -13.52
N VAL A 494 -5.23 3.11 -14.29
CA VAL A 494 -6.36 2.23 -13.95
C VAL A 494 -5.93 0.76 -13.96
N LEU A 495 -5.11 0.35 -14.93
CA LEU A 495 -4.56 -1.00 -15.00
C LEU A 495 -3.67 -1.32 -13.78
N LEU A 496 -2.86 -0.36 -13.33
CA LEU A 496 -2.02 -0.49 -12.14
C LEU A 496 -2.88 -0.81 -10.91
N LEU A 497 -4.05 -0.17 -10.77
CA LEU A 497 -4.99 -0.48 -9.69
C LEU A 497 -5.51 -1.92 -9.76
N GLN A 498 -5.79 -2.44 -10.96
CA GLN A 498 -6.24 -3.84 -11.13
C GLN A 498 -5.19 -4.84 -10.62
N PHE A 499 -3.90 -4.57 -10.81
CA PHE A 499 -2.83 -5.41 -10.28
C PHE A 499 -2.60 -5.22 -8.78
N LEU A 500 -2.75 -3.98 -8.28
CA LEU A 500 -2.43 -3.64 -6.90
C LEU A 500 -3.50 -4.06 -5.89
N VAL A 501 -4.79 -3.84 -6.21
CA VAL A 501 -5.92 -4.11 -5.29
C VAL A 501 -5.90 -5.54 -4.74
N PRO A 502 -5.73 -6.60 -5.57
CA PRO A 502 -5.56 -7.98 -5.11
C PRO A 502 -4.49 -8.19 -4.04
N VAL A 503 -3.38 -7.45 -4.10
CA VAL A 503 -2.21 -7.66 -3.23
C VAL A 503 -2.50 -7.20 -1.79
N PHE A 504 -3.52 -6.37 -1.55
CA PHE A 504 -3.98 -6.09 -0.17
C PHE A 504 -4.45 -7.35 0.56
N GLY A 505 -4.93 -8.36 -0.17
CA GLY A 505 -5.23 -9.68 0.41
C GLY A 505 -4.01 -10.26 1.13
N LEU A 506 -2.81 -10.11 0.56
CA LEU A 506 -1.55 -10.60 1.12
C LEU A 506 -1.28 -9.99 2.50
N VAL A 507 -1.45 -8.67 2.60
CA VAL A 507 -1.31 -7.91 3.85
C VAL A 507 -2.29 -8.43 4.90
N LEU A 508 -3.58 -8.53 4.54
CA LEU A 508 -4.61 -9.01 5.46
C LEU A 508 -4.34 -10.45 5.94
N GLY A 509 -3.99 -11.35 5.03
CA GLY A 509 -3.67 -12.74 5.34
C GLY A 509 -2.51 -12.87 6.33
N GLU A 510 -1.46 -12.06 6.15
CA GLU A 510 -0.32 -12.02 7.06
C GLU A 510 -0.69 -11.45 8.45
N MET A 511 -1.68 -10.54 8.54
CA MET A 511 -2.18 -9.96 9.79
C MET A 511 -3.03 -10.90 10.64
N VAL A 512 -3.85 -11.77 10.01
CA VAL A 512 -4.66 -12.80 10.71
C VAL A 512 -3.75 -13.65 11.59
N GLY A 513 -2.64 -14.12 11.01
CA GLY A 513 -1.61 -14.85 11.72
C GLY A 513 -1.99 -16.29 12.07
N PRO A 514 -1.02 -17.08 12.58
CA PRO A 514 -1.12 -18.53 12.65
C PRO A 514 -1.89 -19.07 13.87
N LYS A 515 -2.32 -18.22 14.80
CA LYS A 515 -3.19 -18.63 15.92
C LYS A 515 -4.67 -18.54 15.51
N ASP A 516 -4.98 -17.61 14.62
CA ASP A 516 -6.37 -17.24 14.34
C ASP A 516 -6.87 -17.81 12.99
N TRP A 517 -6.06 -18.63 12.31
CA TRP A 517 -6.39 -19.28 11.04
C TRP A 517 -7.59 -20.25 11.12
N ARG A 518 -7.85 -20.85 12.30
CA ARG A 518 -9.04 -21.70 12.53
C ARG A 518 -10.32 -20.90 12.31
N ALA A 519 -10.38 -19.67 12.83
CA ALA A 519 -11.52 -18.79 12.66
C ALA A 519 -11.73 -18.43 11.17
N ALA A 520 -10.64 -18.17 10.43
CA ALA A 520 -10.73 -17.95 8.99
C ALA A 520 -11.29 -19.17 8.25
N ALA A 521 -10.84 -20.38 8.58
CA ALA A 521 -11.37 -21.62 8.01
C ALA A 521 -12.84 -21.88 8.39
N MET A 522 -13.31 -21.42 9.56
CA MET A 522 -14.73 -21.46 9.92
C MET A 522 -15.56 -20.50 9.07
N GLY A 523 -15.02 -19.29 8.78
CA GLY A 523 -15.61 -18.38 7.78
C GLY A 523 -15.69 -19.04 6.40
N PHE A 524 -14.62 -19.78 6.05
CA PHE A 524 -14.55 -20.86 5.07
C PHE A 524 -15.84 -21.67 4.96
N VAL A 525 -15.98 -22.42 6.05
CA VAL A 525 -17.11 -23.22 6.52
C VAL A 525 -18.47 -22.76 5.99
N VAL A 526 -18.83 -21.64 6.62
CA VAL A 526 -20.14 -21.02 6.59
C VAL A 526 -20.45 -20.46 5.21
N CYS A 527 -19.49 -19.79 4.58
CA CYS A 527 -19.70 -19.23 3.25
C CYS A 527 -19.91 -20.34 2.20
N LEU A 528 -19.15 -21.43 2.27
CA LEU A 528 -19.34 -22.58 1.37
C LEU A 528 -20.71 -23.24 1.54
N TRP A 529 -21.17 -23.44 2.78
CA TRP A 529 -22.52 -23.95 3.06
C TRP A 529 -23.65 -23.04 2.57
N ALA A 530 -23.43 -21.72 2.53
CA ALA A 530 -24.41 -20.79 2.01
C ALA A 530 -24.43 -20.76 0.47
N ILE A 531 -23.25 -20.67 -0.16
CA ILE A 531 -23.14 -20.35 -1.58
C ILE A 531 -23.21 -21.59 -2.49
N VAL A 532 -22.50 -22.67 -2.16
CA VAL A 532 -22.41 -23.84 -3.04
C VAL A 532 -23.78 -24.51 -3.25
N PRO A 533 -24.56 -24.83 -2.19
CA PRO A 533 -25.86 -25.46 -2.37
C PRO A 533 -26.85 -24.52 -3.05
N TRP A 534 -26.83 -23.23 -2.72
CA TRP A 534 -27.72 -22.25 -3.32
C TRP A 534 -27.44 -22.09 -4.81
N GLN A 535 -26.17 -21.99 -5.23
CA GLN A 535 -25.85 -21.87 -6.64
C GLN A 535 -26.19 -23.14 -7.43
N LEU A 536 -25.98 -24.33 -6.86
CA LEU A 536 -26.42 -25.58 -7.48
C LEU A 536 -27.95 -25.65 -7.61
N ALA A 537 -28.68 -25.32 -6.54
CA ALA A 537 -30.14 -25.30 -6.57
C ALA A 537 -30.65 -24.31 -7.61
N ALA A 538 -30.15 -23.07 -7.62
CA ALA A 538 -30.50 -22.06 -8.62
C ALA A 538 -30.20 -22.55 -10.04
N THR A 539 -29.06 -23.20 -10.25
CA THR A 539 -28.69 -23.78 -11.55
C THR A 539 -29.72 -24.80 -12.02
N TRP A 540 -30.12 -25.73 -11.14
CA TRP A 540 -31.10 -26.76 -11.48
C TRP A 540 -32.52 -26.21 -11.64
N PHE A 541 -32.92 -25.20 -10.84
CA PHE A 541 -34.21 -24.53 -11.00
C PHE A 541 -34.34 -23.81 -12.35
N HIS A 542 -33.24 -23.30 -12.90
CA HIS A 542 -33.20 -22.74 -14.25
C HIS A 542 -33.10 -23.82 -15.35
N GLY A 543 -33.16 -25.11 -15.00
CA GLY A 543 -33.06 -26.22 -15.95
C GLY A 543 -31.67 -26.41 -16.55
N GLN A 544 -30.63 -25.85 -15.93
CA GLN A 544 -29.26 -25.91 -16.45
C GLN A 544 -28.47 -27.05 -15.78
N LEU A 545 -27.58 -27.68 -16.55
CA LEU A 545 -26.60 -28.65 -16.03
C LEU A 545 -25.27 -28.00 -15.66
N LEU A 546 -24.93 -26.87 -16.29
CA LEU A 546 -23.73 -26.10 -16.00
C LEU A 546 -24.09 -24.93 -15.09
N LEU A 547 -23.17 -24.51 -14.21
CA LEU A 547 -23.45 -23.45 -13.23
C LEU A 547 -24.12 -22.23 -13.91
N SER A 548 -25.21 -21.78 -13.30
CA SER A 548 -25.87 -20.51 -13.63
C SER A 548 -25.12 -19.34 -12.98
N HIS A 549 -25.16 -18.19 -13.64
CA HIS A 549 -24.68 -16.93 -13.10
C HIS A 549 -25.73 -16.25 -12.21
N ASP A 550 -27.02 -16.54 -12.40
CA ASP A 550 -28.12 -15.89 -11.70
C ASP A 550 -28.58 -16.70 -10.47
N LEU A 551 -28.52 -16.07 -9.29
CA LEU A 551 -29.02 -16.61 -8.02
C LEU A 551 -30.35 -15.99 -7.58
N SER A 552 -31.04 -15.29 -8.49
CA SER A 552 -32.27 -14.52 -8.26
C SER A 552 -32.09 -13.27 -7.40
N LEU A 553 -31.28 -13.30 -6.35
CA LEU A 553 -30.97 -12.12 -5.52
C LEU A 553 -29.83 -11.27 -6.09
N PHE A 554 -28.82 -11.93 -6.66
CA PHE A 554 -27.66 -11.30 -7.30
C PHE A 554 -27.03 -12.27 -8.31
N GLY A 555 -26.24 -11.71 -9.24
CA GLY A 555 -25.47 -12.48 -10.20
C GLY A 555 -24.02 -12.70 -9.76
N ILE A 556 -23.45 -13.85 -10.10
CA ILE A 556 -22.03 -14.17 -9.89
C ILE A 556 -21.25 -13.87 -11.18
N TYR A 557 -20.45 -12.80 -11.14
CA TYR A 557 -19.55 -12.46 -12.23
C TYR A 557 -18.46 -13.53 -12.42
N GLN A 558 -18.22 -13.96 -13.66
CA GLN A 558 -17.26 -15.02 -14.01
C GLN A 558 -17.47 -16.36 -13.27
N HIS A 559 -18.74 -16.70 -13.00
CA HIS A 559 -19.21 -17.87 -12.25
C HIS A 559 -18.62 -19.24 -12.65
N ARG A 560 -18.18 -19.45 -13.91
CA ARG A 560 -17.59 -20.74 -14.36
C ARG A 560 -16.07 -20.81 -14.23
N GLN A 561 -15.38 -19.68 -14.11
CA GLN A 561 -13.92 -19.63 -14.28
C GLN A 561 -13.14 -19.42 -12.98
N TYR A 562 -13.34 -18.29 -12.31
CA TYR A 562 -12.52 -17.88 -11.15
C TYR A 562 -13.18 -18.27 -9.84
N VAL A 563 -14.50 -18.04 -9.72
CA VAL A 563 -15.26 -18.36 -8.50
C VAL A 563 -15.14 -19.83 -8.10
N PRO A 564 -15.25 -20.81 -9.01
CA PRO A 564 -15.15 -22.22 -8.62
C PRO A 564 -13.78 -22.61 -8.09
N VAL A 565 -12.70 -22.10 -8.69
CA VAL A 565 -11.33 -22.37 -8.23
C VAL A 565 -11.12 -21.82 -6.83
N VAL A 566 -11.64 -20.63 -6.55
CA VAL A 566 -11.57 -19.98 -5.24
C VAL A 566 -12.35 -20.77 -4.18
N LEU A 567 -13.60 -21.14 -4.44
CA LEU A 567 -14.43 -21.89 -3.49
C LEU A 567 -13.83 -23.29 -3.21
N VAL A 568 -13.38 -24.00 -4.24
CA VAL A 568 -12.71 -25.31 -4.07
C VAL A 568 -11.41 -25.16 -3.28
N SER A 569 -10.61 -24.13 -3.57
CA SER A 569 -9.37 -23.84 -2.83
C SER A 569 -9.64 -23.59 -1.35
N ALA A 570 -10.67 -22.78 -1.04
CA ALA A 570 -11.09 -22.50 0.32
C ALA A 570 -11.61 -23.76 1.03
N TYR A 571 -12.33 -24.63 0.31
CA TYR A 571 -12.78 -25.93 0.83
C TYR A 571 -11.59 -26.83 1.19
N ILE A 572 -10.59 -26.98 0.32
CA ILE A 572 -9.39 -27.78 0.62
C ILE A 572 -8.65 -27.22 1.83
N VAL A 573 -8.48 -25.91 1.93
CA VAL A 573 -7.88 -25.28 3.12
C VAL A 573 -8.71 -25.62 4.37
N ALA A 574 -10.03 -25.49 4.32
CA ALA A 574 -10.91 -25.82 5.45
C ALA A 574 -10.92 -27.32 5.82
N LEU A 575 -10.82 -28.21 4.83
CA LEU A 575 -10.71 -29.66 5.02
C LEU A 575 -9.48 -30.03 5.84
N PHE A 576 -8.31 -29.53 5.45
CA PHE A 576 -7.09 -29.70 6.23
C PHE A 576 -7.15 -28.98 7.57
N ALA A 577 -7.94 -27.90 7.66
CA ALA A 577 -7.98 -27.05 8.83
C ALA A 577 -8.79 -27.63 9.99
N LEU A 578 -10.00 -28.07 9.67
CA LEU A 578 -11.08 -28.29 10.61
C LEU A 578 -11.47 -29.76 10.73
N CYS A 579 -11.01 -30.65 9.85
CA CYS A 579 -11.46 -32.04 9.87
C CYS A 579 -11.02 -32.81 11.13
N ARG A 580 -9.98 -32.34 11.84
CA ARG A 580 -9.56 -32.91 13.14
C ARG A 580 -10.35 -32.37 14.33
N ASP A 581 -11.14 -31.33 14.13
CA ASP A 581 -11.95 -30.70 15.15
C ASP A 581 -13.31 -31.38 15.22
N ALA A 582 -13.66 -31.97 16.36
CA ALA A 582 -14.87 -32.77 16.52
C ALA A 582 -16.15 -32.00 16.13
N SER A 583 -16.20 -30.69 16.39
CA SER A 583 -17.37 -29.87 16.10
C SER A 583 -17.54 -29.56 14.61
N TRP A 584 -16.45 -29.49 13.86
CA TRP A 584 -16.45 -29.07 12.45
C TRP A 584 -16.17 -30.21 11.47
N ARG A 585 -15.74 -31.37 11.97
CA ARG A 585 -15.43 -32.55 11.16
C ARG A 585 -16.56 -32.96 10.23
N TYR A 586 -17.75 -33.21 10.77
CA TYR A 586 -18.89 -33.65 9.96
C TYR A 586 -19.40 -32.56 9.00
N PRO A 587 -19.59 -31.29 9.42
CA PRO A 587 -19.96 -30.23 8.49
C PRO A 587 -19.04 -30.08 7.28
N VAL A 588 -17.72 -30.26 7.48
CA VAL A 588 -16.74 -30.15 6.41
C VAL A 588 -16.78 -31.37 5.48
N LEU A 589 -16.87 -32.58 6.04
CA LEU A 589 -16.96 -33.81 5.23
C LEU A 589 -18.27 -33.90 4.45
N ALA A 590 -19.38 -33.41 5.03
CA ALA A 590 -20.68 -33.36 4.35
C ALA A 590 -20.71 -32.39 3.16
N LEU A 591 -19.82 -31.39 3.11
CA LEU A 591 -19.67 -30.51 1.94
C LEU A 591 -18.96 -31.19 0.76
N ALA A 592 -18.14 -32.22 1.00
CA ALA A 592 -17.36 -32.91 -0.03
C ALA A 592 -18.17 -33.28 -1.30
N PRO A 593 -19.34 -33.97 -1.19
CA PRO A 593 -20.15 -34.33 -2.35
C PRO A 593 -20.67 -33.11 -3.12
N LEU A 594 -21.09 -32.06 -2.40
CA LEU A 594 -21.63 -30.84 -3.01
C LEU A 594 -20.54 -30.08 -3.77
N VAL A 595 -19.36 -29.95 -3.16
CA VAL A 595 -18.20 -29.30 -3.80
C VAL A 595 -17.71 -30.09 -5.02
N ALA A 596 -17.81 -31.42 -4.99
CA ALA A 596 -17.47 -32.28 -6.13
C ALA A 596 -18.40 -32.03 -7.33
N VAL A 597 -19.71 -32.08 -7.09
CA VAL A 597 -20.73 -31.76 -8.11
C VAL A 597 -20.53 -30.34 -8.63
N TYR A 598 -20.31 -29.38 -7.73
CA TYR A 598 -20.06 -27.98 -8.06
C TYR A 598 -18.81 -27.79 -8.93
N ALA A 599 -17.70 -28.46 -8.64
CA ALA A 599 -16.48 -28.38 -9.42
C ALA A 599 -16.67 -28.91 -10.86
N VAL A 600 -17.45 -29.99 -11.03
CA VAL A 600 -17.76 -30.55 -12.35
C VAL A 600 -18.74 -29.63 -13.11
N ALA A 601 -19.82 -29.17 -12.46
CA ALA A 601 -20.79 -28.24 -13.03
C ALA A 601 -20.15 -26.92 -13.51
N SER A 602 -19.03 -26.55 -12.90
CA SER A 602 -18.24 -25.37 -13.25
C SER A 602 -17.52 -25.49 -14.60
N THR A 603 -17.28 -26.70 -15.14
CA THR A 603 -16.42 -26.97 -16.31
C THR A 603 -14.96 -26.53 -16.14
N SER A 604 -14.52 -26.16 -14.93
CA SER A 604 -13.15 -25.68 -14.70
C SER A 604 -12.23 -26.85 -14.40
N ILE A 605 -11.42 -27.23 -15.40
CA ILE A 605 -10.37 -28.27 -15.27
C ILE A 605 -9.52 -27.99 -14.02
N LEU A 606 -9.15 -26.72 -13.80
CA LEU A 606 -8.35 -26.37 -12.64
C LEU A 606 -9.07 -26.62 -11.31
N ALA A 607 -10.36 -26.30 -11.20
CA ALA A 607 -11.12 -26.55 -9.97
C ALA A 607 -11.23 -28.06 -9.68
N ILE A 608 -11.48 -28.87 -10.72
CA ILE A 608 -11.50 -30.33 -10.62
C ILE A 608 -10.12 -30.85 -10.17
N THR A 609 -9.04 -30.41 -10.82
CA THR A 609 -7.67 -30.81 -10.47
C THR A 609 -7.29 -30.39 -9.05
N THR A 610 -7.63 -29.18 -8.62
CA THR A 610 -7.40 -28.71 -7.23
C THR A 610 -8.13 -29.59 -6.22
N LEU A 611 -9.39 -29.95 -6.50
CA LEU A 611 -10.17 -30.82 -5.62
C LEU A 611 -9.54 -32.20 -5.51
N VAL A 612 -9.19 -32.83 -6.64
CA VAL A 612 -8.59 -34.17 -6.68
C VAL A 612 -7.23 -34.18 -5.97
N LEU A 613 -6.31 -33.27 -6.32
CA LEU A 613 -4.99 -33.20 -5.69
C LEU A 613 -5.10 -32.87 -4.19
N GLY A 614 -5.98 -31.95 -3.82
CA GLY A 614 -6.24 -31.58 -2.43
C GLY A 614 -6.75 -32.77 -1.61
N TYR A 615 -7.69 -33.54 -2.16
CA TYR A 615 -8.24 -34.71 -1.49
C TYR A 615 -7.22 -35.84 -1.38
N LEU A 616 -6.43 -36.11 -2.43
CA LEU A 616 -5.35 -37.11 -2.38
C LEU A 616 -4.30 -36.75 -1.33
N ALA A 617 -3.90 -35.48 -1.27
CA ALA A 617 -2.98 -34.99 -0.24
C ALA A 617 -3.59 -35.12 1.16
N TRP A 618 -4.89 -34.85 1.32
CA TRP A 618 -5.59 -34.97 2.59
C TRP A 618 -5.71 -36.42 3.04
N ALA A 619 -6.05 -37.34 2.14
CA ALA A 619 -6.09 -38.77 2.42
C ALA A 619 -4.73 -39.30 2.89
N ARG A 620 -3.63 -38.80 2.30
CA ARG A 620 -2.26 -39.19 2.67
C ARG A 620 -1.77 -38.61 4.00
N HIS A 621 -2.12 -37.35 4.30
CA HIS A 621 -1.49 -36.60 5.40
C HIS A 621 -2.43 -36.15 6.52
N GLY A 622 -3.73 -36.09 6.26
CA GLY A 622 -4.72 -35.45 7.12
C GLY A 622 -5.71 -36.42 7.78
N ALA A 623 -6.10 -37.48 7.08
CA ALA A 623 -7.24 -38.33 7.42
C ALA A 623 -6.85 -39.66 8.09
N SER A 624 -7.76 -40.23 8.89
CA SER A 624 -7.70 -41.65 9.20
C SER A 624 -8.19 -42.45 7.98
N PRO A 625 -7.66 -43.67 7.71
CA PRO A 625 -8.10 -44.48 6.56
C PRO A 625 -9.63 -44.71 6.54
N ARG A 626 -10.23 -44.84 7.73
CA ARG A 626 -11.67 -45.04 7.94
C ARG A 626 -12.52 -43.84 7.50
N GLU A 627 -11.94 -42.64 7.46
CA GLU A 627 -12.61 -41.41 7.03
C GLU A 627 -12.32 -41.09 5.57
N ALA A 628 -11.07 -41.29 5.15
CA ALA A 628 -10.63 -40.96 3.80
C ALA A 628 -11.37 -41.76 2.73
N LEU A 629 -11.51 -43.07 2.95
CA LEU A 629 -12.11 -44.01 1.99
C LEU A 629 -13.58 -43.71 1.66
N PRO A 630 -14.51 -43.60 2.63
CA PRO A 630 -15.92 -43.36 2.32
C PRO A 630 -16.15 -41.98 1.70
N ALA A 631 -15.47 -40.94 2.19
CA ALA A 631 -15.59 -39.62 1.59
C ALA A 631 -14.94 -39.57 0.19
N ALA A 632 -13.90 -40.36 -0.08
CA ALA A 632 -13.29 -40.47 -1.41
C ALA A 632 -14.24 -41.16 -2.38
N ALA A 633 -14.78 -42.30 -1.95
CA ALA A 633 -15.74 -43.08 -2.73
C ALA A 633 -16.97 -42.24 -3.08
N LEU A 634 -17.51 -41.48 -2.11
CA LEU A 634 -18.64 -40.59 -2.34
C LEU A 634 -18.30 -39.45 -3.30
N LEU A 635 -17.14 -38.81 -3.13
CA LEU A 635 -16.66 -37.74 -4.01
C LEU A 635 -16.48 -38.23 -5.44
N VAL A 636 -15.83 -39.38 -5.61
CA VAL A 636 -15.60 -40.00 -6.92
C VAL A 636 -16.90 -40.43 -7.55
N LEU A 637 -17.79 -41.11 -6.81
CA LEU A 637 -19.06 -41.61 -7.34
C LEU A 637 -19.97 -40.47 -7.81
N LEU A 638 -20.16 -39.44 -6.99
CA LEU A 638 -21.02 -38.31 -7.36
C LEU A 638 -20.37 -37.41 -8.40
N GLY A 639 -19.05 -37.20 -8.32
CA GLY A 639 -18.30 -36.46 -9.33
C GLY A 639 -18.36 -37.13 -10.70
N LEU A 640 -18.14 -38.45 -10.76
CA LEU A 640 -18.23 -39.22 -12.01
C LEU A 640 -19.67 -39.32 -12.54
N ALA A 641 -20.66 -39.50 -11.66
CA ALA A 641 -22.06 -39.50 -12.07
C ALA A 641 -22.45 -38.16 -12.71
N TYR A 642 -22.06 -37.04 -12.09
CA TYR A 642 -22.31 -35.72 -12.66
C TYR A 642 -21.49 -35.47 -13.93
N PHE A 643 -20.25 -35.94 -13.99
CA PHE A 643 -19.40 -35.85 -15.18
C PHE A 643 -20.02 -36.61 -16.36
N ALA A 644 -20.54 -37.82 -16.13
CA ALA A 644 -21.22 -38.62 -17.15
C ALA A 644 -22.51 -37.97 -17.67
N LEU A 645 -23.17 -37.16 -16.84
CA LEU A 645 -24.29 -36.31 -17.28
C LEU A 645 -23.77 -35.09 -18.06
N ALA A 646 -22.76 -34.40 -17.52
CA ALA A 646 -22.23 -33.16 -18.07
C ALA A 646 -21.54 -33.36 -19.43
N ILE A 647 -20.89 -34.51 -19.68
CA ILE A 647 -20.22 -34.79 -20.95
C ILE A 647 -21.16 -34.84 -22.16
N ARG A 648 -22.47 -35.01 -21.93
CA ARG A 648 -23.49 -34.92 -22.98
C ARG A 648 -23.78 -33.48 -23.41
N HIS A 649 -23.33 -32.49 -22.65
CA HIS A 649 -23.51 -31.09 -22.97
C HIS A 649 -22.44 -30.60 -23.97
N PRO A 650 -22.81 -29.91 -25.07
CA PRO A 650 -21.88 -29.49 -26.13
C PRO A 650 -20.64 -28.73 -25.61
N ASP A 651 -20.86 -27.70 -24.78
CA ASP A 651 -19.77 -26.89 -24.20
C ASP A 651 -18.79 -27.72 -23.35
N PHE A 652 -19.29 -28.75 -22.66
CA PHE A 652 -18.48 -29.63 -21.85
C PHE A 652 -17.69 -30.57 -22.75
N SER A 653 -18.38 -31.25 -23.69
CA SER A 653 -17.73 -32.16 -24.63
C SER A 653 -16.64 -31.48 -25.45
N ALA A 654 -16.85 -30.24 -25.90
CA ALA A 654 -15.85 -29.49 -26.67
C ALA A 654 -14.56 -29.25 -25.86
N LYS A 655 -14.69 -28.98 -24.56
CA LYS A 655 -13.54 -28.77 -23.66
C LYS A 655 -12.73 -30.05 -23.39
N PHE A 656 -13.39 -31.21 -23.41
CA PHE A 656 -12.80 -32.51 -23.10
C PHE A 656 -12.65 -33.43 -24.32
N ALA A 657 -12.88 -32.92 -25.54
CA ALA A 657 -12.84 -33.68 -26.78
C ALA A 657 -11.48 -34.37 -27.02
N TYR A 658 -10.40 -33.82 -26.46
CA TYR A 658 -9.05 -34.39 -26.53
C TYR A 658 -8.89 -35.74 -25.79
N LEU A 659 -9.84 -36.12 -24.94
CA LEU A 659 -9.85 -37.43 -24.26
C LEU A 659 -10.55 -38.52 -25.08
N GLY A 660 -11.16 -38.18 -26.23
CA GLY A 660 -11.84 -39.14 -27.11
C GLY A 660 -10.89 -39.88 -28.05
N GLU A 661 -11.32 -41.05 -28.54
CA GLU A 661 -10.52 -41.96 -29.39
C GLU A 661 -10.04 -41.35 -30.72
N ASN A 662 -10.66 -40.26 -31.18
CA ASN A 662 -10.34 -39.60 -32.46
C ASN A 662 -9.64 -38.24 -32.32
N ALA A 663 -9.00 -37.96 -31.17
CA ALA A 663 -8.33 -36.68 -30.93
C ALA A 663 -7.10 -36.49 -31.84
N PRO A 664 -7.03 -35.43 -32.68
CA PRO A 664 -5.93 -35.23 -33.66
C PRO A 664 -4.56 -34.86 -33.04
N GLY A 665 -4.37 -34.95 -31.72
CA GLY A 665 -3.10 -34.59 -31.08
C GLY A 665 -3.08 -34.85 -29.57
N LEU A 666 -1.87 -34.83 -28.99
CA LEU A 666 -1.61 -35.04 -27.56
C LEU A 666 -2.05 -33.86 -26.66
N LEU A 667 -2.34 -32.68 -27.24
CA LEU A 667 -2.66 -31.45 -26.51
C LEU A 667 -3.95 -30.82 -27.03
N PRO A 668 -4.83 -30.28 -26.16
CA PRO A 668 -6.06 -29.59 -26.59
C PRO A 668 -5.76 -28.38 -27.48
N ASP A 669 -6.60 -28.07 -28.48
CA ASP A 669 -6.42 -26.91 -29.35
C ASP A 669 -6.30 -25.58 -28.58
N SER A 670 -7.09 -25.45 -27.51
CA SER A 670 -7.02 -24.30 -26.60
C SER A 670 -5.65 -24.12 -25.94
N PHE A 671 -4.89 -25.19 -25.75
CA PHE A 671 -3.53 -25.17 -25.22
C PHE A 671 -2.53 -24.69 -26.28
N GLN A 672 -2.64 -25.20 -27.50
CA GLN A 672 -1.78 -24.78 -28.62
C GLN A 672 -1.98 -23.30 -28.94
N ALA A 673 -3.23 -22.84 -28.97
CA ALA A 673 -3.57 -21.42 -29.17
C ALA A 673 -2.92 -20.53 -28.09
N ARG A 674 -2.90 -20.97 -26.82
CA ARG A 674 -2.27 -20.21 -25.72
C ARG A 674 -0.76 -20.12 -25.87
N ILE A 675 -0.10 -21.20 -26.29
CA ILE A 675 1.35 -21.17 -26.54
C ILE A 675 1.68 -20.17 -27.65
N GLY A 676 0.88 -20.12 -28.72
CA GLY A 676 1.01 -19.11 -29.78
C GLY A 676 0.93 -17.69 -29.21
N VAL A 677 -0.13 -17.41 -28.45
CA VAL A 677 -0.31 -16.10 -27.78
C VAL A 677 0.86 -15.76 -26.86
N TRP A 678 1.39 -16.71 -26.08
CA TRP A 678 2.55 -16.47 -25.23
C TRP A 678 3.81 -16.14 -26.04
N GLY A 679 4.00 -16.80 -27.18
CA GLY A 679 5.07 -16.49 -28.12
C GLY A 679 4.99 -15.06 -28.65
N ASP A 680 3.79 -14.59 -29.00
CA ASP A 680 3.56 -13.21 -29.46
C ASP A 680 3.87 -12.18 -28.39
N TYR A 681 3.39 -12.41 -27.16
CA TYR A 681 3.69 -11.56 -26.02
C TYR A 681 5.20 -11.52 -25.72
N PHE A 682 5.88 -12.67 -25.74
CA PHE A 682 7.32 -12.74 -25.50
C PHE A 682 8.10 -11.98 -26.57
N ARG A 683 7.75 -12.15 -27.86
CA ARG A 683 8.35 -11.40 -28.97
C ARG A 683 8.14 -9.89 -28.82
N SER A 684 6.93 -9.47 -28.44
CA SER A 684 6.63 -8.04 -28.21
C SER A 684 7.45 -7.49 -27.05
N ILE A 685 7.54 -8.21 -25.93
CA ILE A 685 8.35 -7.81 -24.76
C ILE A 685 9.83 -7.66 -25.17
N ALA A 686 10.36 -8.62 -25.91
CA ALA A 686 11.76 -8.67 -26.34
C ALA A 686 12.12 -7.68 -27.48
N SER A 687 11.19 -6.83 -27.92
CA SER A 687 11.41 -5.89 -29.02
C SER A 687 12.43 -4.79 -28.70
N ASN A 688 12.52 -4.32 -27.45
CA ASN A 688 13.46 -3.29 -27.01
C ASN A 688 13.83 -3.45 -25.51
N VAL A 689 15.04 -3.03 -25.12
CA VAL A 689 15.47 -2.98 -23.71
C VAL A 689 14.50 -2.14 -22.85
N SER A 690 13.98 -1.03 -23.38
CA SER A 690 12.99 -0.21 -22.67
C SER A 690 11.69 -0.97 -22.38
N THR A 691 11.16 -1.71 -23.36
CA THR A 691 9.93 -2.50 -23.19
C THR A 691 10.15 -3.70 -22.27
N ILE A 692 11.35 -4.30 -22.27
CA ILE A 692 11.72 -5.33 -21.29
C ILE A 692 11.71 -4.75 -19.86
N ALA A 693 12.30 -3.56 -19.68
CA ALA A 693 12.46 -2.95 -18.36
C ALA A 693 11.15 -2.37 -17.79
N PHE A 694 10.37 -1.67 -18.62
CA PHE A 694 9.23 -0.83 -18.21
C PHE A 694 7.90 -1.18 -18.90
N GLY A 695 7.88 -2.16 -19.80
CA GLY A 695 6.68 -2.60 -20.50
C GLY A 695 6.24 -1.64 -21.61
N HIS A 696 5.07 -1.93 -22.20
CA HIS A 696 4.49 -1.16 -23.30
C HIS A 696 3.59 -0.04 -22.81
N ALA A 697 3.51 1.04 -23.61
CA ALA A 697 2.60 2.16 -23.38
C ALA A 697 1.14 1.76 -23.59
N ARG A 698 0.89 0.96 -24.63
CA ARG A 698 -0.45 0.59 -25.11
C ARG A 698 -0.74 -0.89 -24.85
N PRO A 699 -2.01 -1.26 -24.62
CA PRO A 699 -2.39 -2.67 -24.59
C PRO A 699 -2.19 -3.32 -25.97
N PRO A 700 -2.03 -4.65 -26.02
CA PRO A 700 -1.97 -5.35 -27.29
C PRO A 700 -3.29 -5.21 -28.05
N GLU A 701 -3.21 -5.26 -29.37
CA GLU A 701 -4.38 -5.14 -30.23
C GLU A 701 -5.35 -6.31 -29.98
N ARG A 702 -6.62 -6.01 -29.70
CA ARG A 702 -7.62 -7.02 -29.25
C ARG A 702 -7.88 -8.12 -30.28
N TRP A 703 -7.62 -7.89 -31.57
CA TRP A 703 -7.75 -8.90 -32.62
C TRP A 703 -6.60 -9.90 -32.62
N LEU A 704 -5.43 -9.54 -32.06
CA LEU A 704 -4.28 -10.44 -31.91
C LEU A 704 -4.49 -11.39 -30.72
N SER A 705 -5.02 -10.88 -29.60
CA SER A 705 -5.34 -11.68 -28.43
C SER A 705 -6.32 -10.97 -27.49
N THR A 706 -7.24 -11.72 -26.90
CA THR A 706 -8.14 -11.25 -25.84
C THR A 706 -7.43 -11.09 -24.48
N GLY A 707 -6.20 -11.60 -24.34
CA GLY A 707 -5.35 -11.42 -23.16
C GLY A 707 -4.21 -12.45 -23.07
N ALA A 708 -3.23 -12.19 -22.20
CA ALA A 708 -2.03 -13.04 -22.10
C ALA A 708 -2.33 -14.46 -21.58
N HIS A 709 -3.46 -14.68 -20.91
CA HIS A 709 -3.78 -15.92 -20.20
C HIS A 709 -2.70 -16.37 -19.20
N ASN A 710 -1.78 -15.48 -18.81
CA ASN A 710 -0.70 -15.70 -17.87
C ASN A 710 -0.46 -14.39 -17.14
N TYR A 711 -0.65 -14.39 -15.82
CA TYR A 711 -0.53 -13.19 -14.98
C TYR A 711 0.86 -12.56 -15.03
N TYR A 712 1.92 -13.38 -15.02
CA TYR A 712 3.29 -12.89 -14.99
C TYR A 712 3.67 -12.26 -16.33
N LEU A 713 3.26 -12.88 -17.44
CA LEU A 713 3.49 -12.37 -18.78
C LEU A 713 2.71 -11.06 -19.02
N ASP A 714 1.46 -10.99 -18.53
CA ASP A 714 0.63 -9.79 -18.57
C ASP A 714 1.26 -8.63 -17.78
N LEU A 715 1.75 -8.92 -16.57
CA LEU A 715 2.46 -7.94 -15.74
C LEU A 715 3.73 -7.42 -16.43
N VAL A 716 4.54 -8.30 -17.02
CA VAL A 716 5.78 -7.90 -17.72
C VAL A 716 5.47 -7.14 -19.00
N TYR A 717 4.46 -7.55 -19.76
CA TYR A 717 4.05 -6.83 -20.97
C TYR A 717 3.69 -5.38 -20.65
N HIS A 718 2.92 -5.18 -19.59
CA HIS A 718 2.43 -3.86 -19.22
C HIS A 718 3.44 -3.05 -18.41
N PHE A 719 4.13 -3.61 -17.43
CA PHE A 719 4.98 -2.84 -16.50
C PHE A 719 6.46 -3.25 -16.51
N GLY A 720 6.84 -4.20 -17.36
CA GLY A 720 8.21 -4.66 -17.50
C GLY A 720 8.67 -5.59 -16.38
N VAL A 721 9.89 -6.10 -16.52
CA VAL A 721 10.50 -7.08 -15.60
C VAL A 721 10.73 -6.47 -14.21
N PHE A 722 10.99 -5.17 -14.11
CA PHE A 722 11.19 -4.52 -12.80
C PHE A 722 9.93 -4.54 -11.93
N ALA A 723 8.75 -4.49 -12.53
CA ALA A 723 7.49 -4.67 -11.81
C ALA A 723 7.30 -6.11 -11.29
N LEU A 724 7.88 -7.10 -11.96
CA LEU A 724 7.78 -8.51 -11.57
C LEU A 724 8.73 -8.89 -10.41
N LEU A 725 9.85 -8.17 -10.23
CA LEU A 725 10.88 -8.49 -9.23
C LEU A 725 10.36 -8.65 -7.78
N PRO A 726 9.50 -7.76 -7.24
CA PRO A 726 8.98 -7.93 -5.88
C PRO A 726 8.19 -9.23 -5.68
N LEU A 727 7.44 -9.66 -6.70
CA LEU A 727 6.66 -10.91 -6.66
C LEU A 727 7.56 -12.15 -6.83
N LEU A 728 8.60 -12.07 -7.66
CA LEU A 728 9.60 -13.14 -7.77
C LEU A 728 10.35 -13.32 -6.45
N PHE A 729 10.76 -12.22 -5.83
CA PHE A 729 11.37 -12.25 -4.50
C PHE A 729 10.46 -12.90 -3.47
N LEU A 730 9.18 -12.53 -3.43
CA LEU A 730 8.22 -13.12 -2.50
C LEU A 730 8.01 -14.62 -2.77
N THR A 731 7.92 -15.02 -4.03
CA THR A 731 7.78 -16.42 -4.46
C THR A 731 8.99 -17.23 -4.03
N TRP A 732 10.19 -16.77 -4.36
CA TRP A 732 11.45 -17.37 -3.94
C TRP A 732 11.54 -17.49 -2.41
N HIS A 733 11.25 -16.40 -1.69
CA HIS A 733 11.24 -16.37 -0.23
C HIS A 733 10.28 -17.42 0.34
N THR A 734 9.08 -17.53 -0.23
CA THR A 734 8.06 -18.50 0.21
C THR A 734 8.53 -19.93 0.00
N ILE A 735 9.04 -20.26 -1.19
CA ILE A 735 9.52 -21.61 -1.53
C ILE A 735 10.72 -21.99 -0.65
N ALA A 736 11.71 -21.10 -0.53
CA ALA A 736 12.85 -21.32 0.35
C ALA A 736 12.42 -21.49 1.81
N ALA A 737 11.38 -20.76 2.23
CA ALA A 737 10.85 -20.86 3.59
C ALA A 737 10.09 -22.16 3.86
N LEU A 738 9.30 -22.63 2.91
CA LEU A 738 8.70 -23.96 2.94
C LEU A 738 9.77 -25.05 2.96
N TRP A 739 10.80 -24.94 2.12
CA TRP A 739 11.88 -25.92 2.05
C TRP A 739 12.63 -26.05 3.38
N VAL A 740 12.97 -24.93 4.02
CA VAL A 740 13.61 -24.93 5.35
C VAL A 740 12.66 -25.48 6.42
N ALA A 741 11.36 -25.21 6.32
CA ALA A 741 10.36 -25.66 7.30
C ALA A 741 9.78 -27.05 7.02
N ARG A 742 10.23 -27.76 5.96
CA ARG A 742 9.59 -28.98 5.44
C ARG A 742 9.35 -30.06 6.49
N ALA A 743 10.34 -30.34 7.34
CA ALA A 743 10.24 -31.37 8.38
C ALA A 743 9.11 -31.06 9.38
N LYS A 744 8.97 -29.79 9.78
CA LYS A 744 7.91 -29.32 10.68
C LYS A 744 6.55 -29.23 9.98
N LEU A 745 6.55 -28.96 8.67
CA LEU A 745 5.35 -28.90 7.85
C LEU A 745 4.66 -30.26 7.78
N TYR A 746 5.42 -31.34 7.59
CA TYR A 746 4.88 -32.71 7.57
C TYR A 746 4.14 -33.10 8.85
N GLY A 747 4.56 -32.59 10.01
CA GLY A 747 3.86 -32.81 11.27
C GLY A 747 2.55 -32.03 11.45
N ARG A 748 2.18 -31.14 10.51
CA ARG A 748 1.01 -30.26 10.63
C ARG A 748 0.21 -30.19 9.32
N PRO A 749 -0.79 -31.08 9.12
CA PRO A 749 -1.49 -31.23 7.84
C PRO A 749 -2.18 -29.94 7.39
N ALA A 750 -2.73 -29.14 8.31
CA ALA A 750 -3.27 -27.81 8.05
C ALA A 750 -2.39 -26.94 7.13
N TRP A 751 -1.09 -26.89 7.41
CA TRP A 751 -0.15 -26.07 6.65
C TRP A 751 0.25 -26.71 5.32
N ILE A 752 0.19 -28.05 5.22
CA ILE A 752 0.37 -28.76 3.95
C ILE A 752 -0.77 -28.39 3.00
N GLY A 753 -2.03 -28.45 3.46
CA GLY A 753 -3.19 -28.08 2.65
C GLY A 753 -3.10 -26.63 2.14
N LEU A 754 -2.76 -25.69 3.04
CA LEU A 754 -2.55 -24.29 2.65
C LEU A 754 -1.38 -24.11 1.67
N ALA A 755 -0.24 -24.77 1.91
CA ALA A 755 0.90 -24.69 1.02
C ALA A 755 0.59 -25.26 -0.38
N LEU A 756 -0.10 -26.40 -0.43
CA LEU A 756 -0.54 -27.03 -1.69
C LEU A 756 -1.43 -26.08 -2.50
N VAL A 757 -2.45 -25.49 -1.87
CA VAL A 757 -3.36 -24.56 -2.55
C VAL A 757 -2.62 -23.33 -3.04
N VAL A 758 -1.79 -22.70 -2.20
CA VAL A 758 -1.02 -21.51 -2.61
C VAL A 758 -0.05 -21.83 -3.76
N LEU A 759 0.67 -22.96 -3.70
CA LEU A 759 1.57 -23.37 -4.78
C LEU A 759 0.81 -23.67 -6.08
N LEU A 760 -0.38 -24.27 -5.99
CA LEU A 760 -1.23 -24.51 -7.17
C LEU A 760 -1.71 -23.20 -7.78
N LEU A 761 -2.12 -22.23 -6.96
CA LEU A 761 -2.51 -20.90 -7.45
C LEU A 761 -1.32 -20.17 -8.10
N LEU A 762 -0.13 -20.21 -7.50
CA LEU A 762 1.08 -19.57 -8.05
C LEU A 762 1.57 -20.25 -9.33
N ALA A 763 1.71 -21.57 -9.32
CA ALA A 763 2.36 -22.30 -10.40
C ALA A 763 1.40 -22.70 -11.53
N ALA A 764 0.15 -23.04 -11.24
CA ALA A 764 -0.80 -23.47 -12.24
C ALA A 764 -1.79 -22.36 -12.61
N ASP A 765 -2.57 -21.85 -11.64
CA ASP A 765 -3.66 -20.91 -11.96
C ASP A 765 -3.14 -19.65 -12.66
N ASN A 766 -2.09 -19.02 -12.14
CA ASN A 766 -1.54 -17.79 -12.71
C ASN A 766 -0.68 -17.96 -13.96
N ASN A 767 -0.28 -19.19 -14.29
CA ASN A 767 0.35 -19.46 -15.59
C ASN A 767 -0.69 -19.73 -16.69
N TRP A 768 -1.88 -20.22 -16.32
CA TRP A 768 -2.95 -20.59 -17.26
C TRP A 768 -4.12 -19.60 -17.32
N LYS A 769 -4.18 -18.67 -16.36
CA LYS A 769 -5.16 -17.60 -16.25
C LYS A 769 -4.49 -16.37 -15.63
N VAL A 770 -5.20 -15.25 -15.67
CA VAL A 770 -4.82 -14.00 -14.99
C VAL A 770 -5.55 -13.85 -13.63
N ALA A 771 -5.56 -14.92 -12.83
CA ALA A 771 -6.37 -14.99 -11.61
C ALA A 771 -5.98 -13.95 -10.55
N PHE A 772 -4.69 -13.65 -10.42
CA PHE A 772 -4.21 -12.61 -9.50
C PHE A 772 -4.49 -11.18 -9.94
N ARG A 773 -4.82 -10.95 -11.22
CA ARG A 773 -5.27 -9.64 -11.71
C ARG A 773 -6.76 -9.41 -11.44
N GLN A 774 -7.56 -10.47 -11.38
CA GLN A 774 -8.99 -10.35 -11.07
C GLN A 774 -9.18 -10.03 -9.58
N PRO A 775 -9.89 -8.95 -9.20
CA PRO A 775 -10.02 -8.54 -7.80
C PRO A 775 -10.52 -9.65 -6.87
N TYR A 776 -11.54 -10.42 -7.28
CA TYR A 776 -12.12 -11.45 -6.42
C TYR A 776 -11.15 -12.62 -6.15
N SER A 777 -10.68 -13.30 -7.20
CA SER A 777 -9.77 -14.43 -7.03
C SER A 777 -8.38 -14.02 -6.56
N GLY A 778 -7.91 -12.85 -7.00
CA GLY A 778 -6.62 -12.32 -6.60
C GLY A 778 -6.58 -11.98 -5.11
N LEU A 779 -7.58 -11.27 -4.58
CA LEU A 779 -7.66 -10.98 -3.15
C LEU A 779 -7.62 -12.26 -2.30
N MET A 780 -8.41 -13.28 -2.68
CA MET A 780 -8.42 -14.55 -1.95
C MET A 780 -7.10 -15.31 -2.09
N GLY A 781 -6.52 -15.37 -3.30
CA GLY A 781 -5.24 -16.03 -3.55
C GLY A 781 -4.10 -15.40 -2.76
N PHE A 782 -3.99 -14.07 -2.80
CA PHE A 782 -3.03 -13.32 -2.00
C PHE A 782 -3.32 -13.45 -0.50
N PHE A 783 -4.58 -13.46 -0.06
CA PHE A 783 -4.95 -13.71 1.35
C PHE A 783 -4.45 -15.06 1.86
N LEU A 784 -4.67 -16.14 1.12
CA LEU A 784 -4.15 -17.46 1.46
C LEU A 784 -2.62 -17.48 1.49
N TRP A 785 -1.96 -16.78 0.56
CA TRP A 785 -0.50 -16.64 0.53
C TRP A 785 0.02 -15.89 1.77
N GLY A 786 -0.63 -14.80 2.17
CA GLY A 786 -0.28 -14.04 3.38
C GLY A 786 -0.42 -14.89 4.64
N MET A 787 -1.50 -15.67 4.74
CA MET A 787 -1.70 -16.62 5.84
C MET A 787 -0.57 -17.66 5.89
N LEU A 788 -0.14 -18.16 4.73
CA LEU A 788 0.96 -19.13 4.63
C LEU A 788 2.28 -18.53 5.15
N LEU A 789 2.62 -17.31 4.75
CA LEU A 789 3.82 -16.61 5.20
C LEU A 789 3.84 -16.42 6.72
N ALA A 790 2.70 -16.06 7.31
CA ALA A 790 2.56 -15.96 8.77
C ALA A 790 2.73 -17.33 9.46
N GLY A 791 2.22 -18.40 8.84
CA GLY A 791 2.44 -19.78 9.26
C GLY A 791 3.89 -20.19 9.31
N ILE A 792 4.60 -20.02 8.20
CA ILE A 792 6.00 -20.44 8.05
C ILE A 792 6.91 -19.72 9.04
N ARG A 793 6.71 -18.41 9.25
CA ARG A 793 7.48 -17.64 10.25
C ARG A 793 7.35 -18.23 11.66
N ARG A 794 6.16 -18.69 12.05
CA ARG A 794 5.97 -19.35 13.35
C ARG A 794 6.65 -20.71 13.42
N LEU A 795 6.61 -21.51 12.35
CA LEU A 795 7.29 -22.81 12.31
C LEU A 795 8.81 -22.66 12.47
N ARG A 796 9.37 -21.57 11.92
CA ARG A 796 10.79 -21.19 12.08
C ARG A 796 11.10 -20.69 13.49
N ALA A 797 10.28 -19.80 14.05
CA ALA A 797 10.51 -19.21 15.37
C ALA A 797 10.47 -20.23 16.52
N ALA A 798 9.74 -21.35 16.39
CA ALA A 798 9.70 -22.42 17.38
C ALA A 798 10.97 -23.31 17.39
N ALA A 799 12.11 -22.86 16.85
CA ALA A 799 13.36 -23.62 16.73
C ALA A 799 14.43 -23.39 17.83
N PRO A 800 14.52 -22.24 18.55
CA PRO A 800 15.66 -22.03 19.45
C PRO A 800 15.56 -22.67 20.84
N GLU A 801 14.36 -22.96 21.37
CA GLU A 801 14.23 -23.35 22.79
C GLU A 801 14.63 -24.81 23.10
N GLN A 802 14.45 -25.74 22.16
CA GLN A 802 14.77 -27.16 22.41
C GLN A 802 16.29 -27.42 22.48
N ARG A 803 17.12 -26.64 21.76
CA ARG A 803 18.59 -26.81 21.83
C ARG A 803 19.20 -26.41 23.18
N LYS A 804 18.53 -25.56 23.98
CA LYS A 804 19.01 -25.21 25.33
C LYS A 804 18.61 -26.25 26.39
N VAL A 805 17.51 -26.97 26.17
CA VAL A 805 17.11 -28.08 27.05
C VAL A 805 18.00 -29.29 26.79
N ASP A 806 18.28 -29.61 25.53
CA ASP A 806 19.17 -30.75 25.19
C ASP A 806 20.65 -30.50 25.56
N ALA A 807 21.08 -29.24 25.63
CA ALA A 807 22.42 -28.87 26.12
C ALA A 807 22.50 -28.74 27.66
N GLY A 808 21.37 -28.67 28.36
CA GLY A 808 21.28 -28.47 29.81
C GLY A 808 21.09 -29.75 30.63
N VAL A 809 20.80 -30.90 30.00
CA VAL A 809 20.56 -32.17 30.70
C VAL A 809 21.84 -33.03 30.83
N VAL A 810 23.00 -32.57 30.33
CA VAL A 810 24.26 -33.35 30.39
C VAL A 810 25.23 -32.90 31.50
N SER A 811 24.91 -31.92 32.37
CA SER A 811 25.88 -31.40 33.35
C SER A 811 25.60 -31.65 34.85
N HIS A 812 24.82 -32.66 35.22
CA HIS A 812 24.78 -33.13 36.62
C HIS A 812 24.77 -34.66 36.70
N ALA A 813 25.92 -35.26 36.40
CA ALA A 813 26.31 -36.59 36.88
C ALA A 813 27.84 -36.68 36.91
N HIS A 814 28.46 -36.03 37.90
CA HIS A 814 29.74 -36.40 38.50
C HIS A 814 29.78 -35.89 39.93
#